data_AF-A0A7Y1UKV9-F1
#
_entry.id   AF-A0A7Y1UKV9-F1
#
_cell.length_a   1.000
_cell.length_b   1.000
_cell.length_c   1.000
_cell.angle_alpha   90.00
_cell.angle_beta   90.00
_cell.angle_gamma   90.00
#
_symmetry.space_group_name_H-M   'P 1'
#
loop_
_entity.id
_entity.type
_entity.pdbx_description
1 polymer ?
#
loop_
_entity_poly.entity_id
_entity_poly.type
_entity_poly.pdbx_seq_one_letter_code
_entity_poly.pdbx_strand_id
1 'polypeptide(L)'
;MKPLSRPIRALAPAVLAGAVLTSASAGAALLVEEQFIYNAGENINGQNGGIGFAGPWVSSISHGRIYDIEPTGLSFSTLRVDGNAVSRFGSAGRAQAHRVLSAAAQSALTGNDTTIWFSLLFQPPSAHRYASFLFGTGAFTTGGSPVLAAAGDGFGITLTAANGTGDGGGAINALAFDNATAPTVVTSSFNPGTSTALLVGKINWKPGGTPDEFFLFNVTDLGTEPPEGSAIASITNLDFDQSAIDTIAIWDTNNAITDEIRIATTFGEAVGFQPDIDGDGMPDAFEQEHSGSPTAMAPGDDLEHGGAGDGLTNLQEYEHGTDPNNPDSDGDGLEDGPEVAGAGSRPPTDPALPDTDEDGLDDDLETNTGTWVSAADTGTDPTDPDTDADALGDGVETNTGSFVDANNTGTDPHDPDSDADGAGDWYEVAASFTDPNNAAEKPHVPYPLPDPDASTGDPSKPVRVYIMSGQSNMVGFGKVSGTGSDTLETMTVGQNKFPDLIDASDAWTTRQDVRYRGVISDFGDAQLSPGALGPNFGPELGFGYVMGWYHDEPVLLIKSCTGNRSLGWDVLPPGSESYVYNGTNYAGYGGWGNWPVGEDPPTSGGWYAGKEFDRFFMDEADWAHADPADFNVVDILDNFASEYPAWASQGFEIAGFVWWQGDKDRYDLGYATRYEPNLVNLINSLRDYYENRYPGQVVDDAPFVLATLGQTPLNSTNAAEEAILDAQLAVDGESGDYPQFAGNVKTVYSHPLSQGGASNGHYNKHAGTYMLVGDALGRAMLALQNDETPPFPDPMTFETAPTAVDTTTV
;
A
#
# COMPACT_ATOMS: atom_id res chain seq x y z
N MET A 1 -30.23 50.69 -12.33
CA MET A 1 -31.17 50.86 -13.47
C MET A 1 -30.54 51.83 -14.46
N LYS A 2 -30.39 51.39 -15.73
CA LYS A 2 -29.99 52.14 -16.95
C LYS A 2 -28.49 52.43 -17.21
N PRO A 3 -28.07 52.52 -18.50
CA PRO A 3 -27.23 51.52 -19.18
C PRO A 3 -26.13 52.12 -20.11
N LEU A 4 -25.61 51.30 -21.06
CA LEU A 4 -24.76 51.62 -22.25
C LEU A 4 -23.27 51.76 -21.93
N SER A 5 -22.29 51.27 -22.69
CA SER A 5 -22.19 50.87 -24.10
C SER A 5 -20.87 50.11 -24.35
N ARG A 6 -20.89 49.12 -25.26
CA ARG A 6 -19.71 48.40 -25.80
C ARG A 6 -18.62 49.32 -26.37
N PRO A 7 -17.38 48.82 -26.47
CA PRO A 7 -16.77 48.67 -27.78
C PRO A 7 -16.23 47.26 -28.05
N ILE A 8 -16.44 46.80 -29.28
CA ILE A 8 -15.81 45.62 -29.89
C ILE A 8 -14.39 46.03 -30.29
N ARG A 9 -13.36 45.26 -29.91
CA ARG A 9 -12.06 45.21 -30.60
C ARG A 9 -11.34 43.88 -30.33
N ALA A 10 -11.12 43.17 -31.44
CA ALA A 10 -10.04 42.23 -31.77
C ALA A 10 -9.59 41.19 -30.72
N LEU A 11 -10.13 39.98 -30.85
CA LEU A 11 -9.42 38.76 -30.46
C LEU A 11 -8.29 38.52 -31.48
N ALA A 12 -7.06 38.46 -30.99
CA ALA A 12 -5.92 37.87 -31.69
C ALA A 12 -6.18 36.36 -31.86
N PRO A 13 -5.63 35.71 -32.90
CA PRO A 13 -5.88 34.29 -33.14
C PRO A 13 -5.20 33.50 -32.03
N ALA A 14 -6.01 32.78 -31.25
CA ALA A 14 -5.51 31.66 -30.48
C ALA A 14 -4.91 30.67 -31.48
N VAL A 15 -3.62 30.38 -31.32
CA VAL A 15 -2.99 29.21 -31.91
C VAL A 15 -3.74 28.03 -31.32
N LEU A 16 -4.57 27.42 -32.16
CA LEU A 16 -5.23 26.16 -31.88
C LEU A 16 -4.09 25.14 -31.86
N ALA A 17 -3.58 24.81 -30.67
CA ALA A 17 -2.81 23.59 -30.47
C ALA A 17 -3.73 22.47 -30.96
N GLY A 18 -3.40 21.94 -32.13
CA GLY A 18 -4.09 20.81 -32.70
C GLY A 18 -3.75 19.64 -31.82
N ALA A 19 -4.64 19.28 -30.92
CA ALA A 19 -4.77 17.90 -30.50
C ALA A 19 -5.08 17.11 -31.77
N VAL A 20 -4.04 16.67 -32.46
CA VAL A 20 -4.13 15.55 -33.38
C VAL A 20 -4.36 14.36 -32.45
N LEU A 21 -5.64 14.12 -32.17
CA LEU A 21 -6.10 12.78 -31.86
C LEU A 21 -5.57 11.91 -32.99
N THR A 22 -4.49 11.19 -32.74
CA THR A 22 -4.10 10.04 -33.54
C THR A 22 -5.32 9.14 -33.53
N SER A 23 -6.02 9.14 -34.65
CA SER A 23 -7.04 8.15 -34.91
C SER A 23 -6.31 6.84 -35.09
N ALA A 24 -6.05 6.14 -33.98
CA ALA A 24 -5.92 4.70 -34.00
C ALA A 24 -7.09 4.20 -34.85
N SER A 25 -6.77 3.52 -35.94
CA SER A 25 -7.78 2.93 -36.80
C SER A 25 -8.75 2.15 -35.91
N ALA A 26 -10.05 2.31 -36.13
CA ALA A 26 -11.06 1.48 -35.50
C ALA A 26 -10.91 0.01 -35.96
N GLY A 27 -9.94 -0.68 -35.35
CA GLY A 27 -9.76 -2.11 -35.32
C GLY A 27 -9.89 -2.53 -33.85
N ALA A 28 -10.73 -3.53 -33.59
CA ALA A 28 -10.94 -4.07 -32.26
C ALA A 28 -9.75 -4.95 -31.85
N ALA A 29 -8.60 -4.33 -31.56
CA ALA A 29 -7.43 -4.98 -31.00
C ALA A 29 -7.31 -4.63 -29.52
N LEU A 30 -7.17 -5.63 -28.65
CA LEU A 30 -6.77 -5.47 -27.25
C LEU A 30 -5.27 -5.78 -27.17
N LEU A 31 -4.44 -4.77 -27.44
CA LEU A 31 -3.00 -4.88 -27.21
C LEU A 31 -2.75 -4.90 -25.70
N VAL A 32 -2.19 -6.01 -25.20
CA VAL A 32 -1.52 -6.04 -23.91
C VAL A 32 -0.04 -6.14 -24.22
N GLU A 33 0.57 -5.00 -24.53
CA GLU A 33 2.01 -4.82 -24.43
C GLU A 33 2.26 -4.51 -22.95
N GLU A 34 2.81 -5.45 -22.20
CA GLU A 34 3.18 -5.22 -20.80
C GLU A 34 4.62 -5.64 -20.58
N GLN A 35 5.43 -4.69 -20.12
CA GLN A 35 6.65 -5.00 -19.43
C GLN A 35 6.34 -5.55 -18.04
N PHE A 36 6.54 -6.86 -17.80
CA PHE A 36 6.25 -7.44 -16.48
C PHE A 36 7.38 -7.17 -15.48
N ILE A 37 7.57 -5.92 -15.05
CA ILE A 37 8.43 -5.58 -13.91
C ILE A 37 7.53 -5.51 -12.66
N TYR A 38 7.53 -6.52 -11.78
CA TYR A 38 6.70 -6.48 -10.56
C TYR A 38 7.43 -6.95 -9.29
N ASN A 39 7.59 -6.03 -8.35
CA ASN A 39 7.97 -6.31 -6.96
C ASN A 39 6.73 -6.65 -6.11
N ALA A 40 6.92 -7.40 -5.01
CA ALA A 40 5.80 -7.88 -4.20
C ALA A 40 5.37 -6.89 -3.10
N GLY A 41 4.20 -6.28 -3.27
CA GLY A 41 3.57 -5.48 -2.21
C GLY A 41 2.84 -4.24 -2.71
N GLU A 42 3.09 -3.85 -3.95
CA GLU A 42 2.40 -2.74 -4.58
C GLU A 42 1.06 -3.19 -5.18
N ASN A 43 0.16 -2.22 -5.37
CA ASN A 43 -0.89 -2.34 -6.36
C ASN A 43 -0.23 -2.79 -7.67
N ILE A 44 -0.85 -3.61 -8.51
CA ILE A 44 -0.23 -3.91 -9.81
C ILE A 44 -0.44 -2.70 -10.73
N ASN A 45 0.12 -1.55 -10.37
CA ASN A 45 0.26 -0.36 -11.19
C ASN A 45 1.31 -0.66 -12.27
N GLY A 46 1.06 -1.67 -13.10
CA GLY A 46 1.73 -1.75 -14.38
C GLY A 46 1.32 -0.54 -15.18
N GLN A 47 2.13 0.53 -15.16
CA GLN A 47 2.26 1.65 -16.11
C GLN A 47 0.98 2.19 -16.79
N ASN A 48 -0.23 1.90 -16.30
CA ASN A 48 -1.49 1.97 -17.06
C ASN A 48 -1.43 1.44 -18.52
N GLY A 49 -0.40 0.68 -18.93
CA GLY A 49 -0.07 0.41 -20.34
C GLY A 49 -0.96 -0.63 -21.02
N GLY A 50 -1.67 -1.46 -20.26
CA GLY A 50 -2.60 -2.44 -20.81
C GLY A 50 -3.86 -1.79 -21.41
N ILE A 51 -3.92 -1.63 -22.72
CA ILE A 51 -5.08 -1.06 -23.42
C ILE A 51 -6.28 -2.00 -23.27
N GLY A 52 -7.35 -1.49 -22.67
CA GLY A 52 -8.64 -2.17 -22.63
C GLY A 52 -8.95 -2.94 -21.35
N PHE A 53 -8.23 -2.72 -20.25
CA PHE A 53 -8.61 -3.19 -18.90
C PHE A 53 -9.26 -2.08 -18.05
N ALA A 54 -10.03 -2.48 -17.03
CA ALA A 54 -10.75 -1.56 -16.13
C ALA A 54 -9.97 -1.19 -14.86
N GLY A 55 -8.70 -1.57 -14.76
CA GLY A 55 -7.86 -1.39 -13.57
C GLY A 55 -6.63 -2.32 -13.57
N PRO A 56 -5.87 -2.37 -12.47
CA PRO A 56 -4.66 -3.18 -12.34
C PRO A 56 -4.96 -4.69 -12.24
N TRP A 57 -3.94 -5.54 -12.39
CA TRP A 57 -4.05 -6.94 -11.99
C TRP A 57 -4.29 -7.05 -10.48
N VAL A 58 -4.99 -8.11 -10.05
CA VAL A 58 -5.32 -8.40 -8.65
C VAL A 58 -4.87 -9.80 -8.30
N SER A 59 -3.99 -9.93 -7.30
CA SER A 59 -3.61 -11.23 -6.73
C SER A 59 -4.70 -11.75 -5.81
N SER A 60 -5.22 -12.96 -6.07
CA SER A 60 -6.29 -13.57 -5.26
C SER A 60 -5.77 -14.59 -4.23
N ILE A 61 -4.61 -15.22 -4.48
CA ILE A 61 -3.94 -16.14 -3.54
C ILE A 61 -2.42 -16.09 -3.81
N SER A 62 -1.61 -15.80 -2.79
CA SER A 62 -0.15 -16.05 -2.79
C SER A 62 0.26 -16.74 -1.50
N HIS A 63 0.85 -17.94 -1.60
CA HIS A 63 1.52 -18.60 -0.47
C HIS A 63 2.96 -18.08 -0.31
N GLY A 64 3.11 -16.77 -0.05
CA GLY A 64 4.31 -16.19 0.57
C GLY A 64 5.63 -16.26 -0.21
N ARG A 65 5.64 -16.16 -1.54
CA ARG A 65 6.85 -15.83 -2.33
C ARG A 65 6.51 -15.00 -3.55
N ILE A 66 7.39 -14.06 -3.88
CA ILE A 66 7.36 -13.12 -5.02
C ILE A 66 7.42 -13.91 -6.34
N TYR A 67 6.83 -13.37 -7.42
CA TYR A 67 7.24 -13.71 -8.78
C TYR A 67 8.67 -13.19 -8.98
N ASP A 68 9.57 -13.99 -9.53
CA ASP A 68 10.88 -13.49 -9.90
C ASP A 68 10.73 -12.89 -11.30
N ILE A 69 11.07 -11.61 -11.42
CA ILE A 69 11.16 -10.92 -12.70
C ILE A 69 12.42 -11.46 -13.36
N GLU A 70 12.28 -12.16 -14.48
CA GLU A 70 13.45 -12.44 -15.30
C GLU A 70 13.74 -11.14 -16.07
N PRO A 71 14.87 -10.47 -15.83
CA PRO A 71 15.20 -9.17 -16.44
C PRO A 71 15.40 -9.26 -17.97
N THR A 72 15.22 -10.44 -18.54
CA THR A 72 15.16 -10.67 -19.97
C THR A 72 13.87 -11.45 -20.26
N GLY A 73 12.99 -10.86 -21.07
CA GLY A 73 11.80 -11.53 -21.60
C GLY A 73 12.09 -12.85 -22.33
N LEU A 74 11.05 -13.65 -22.54
CA LEU A 74 11.10 -14.84 -23.39
C LEU A 74 11.30 -14.42 -24.85
N SER A 75 12.31 -14.97 -25.53
CA SER A 75 12.46 -14.74 -26.97
C SER A 75 11.66 -15.76 -27.78
N PHE A 76 10.97 -15.32 -28.84
CA PHE A 76 10.32 -16.22 -29.79
C PHE A 76 10.40 -15.75 -31.25
N SER A 77 11.24 -16.39 -32.06
CA SER A 77 11.35 -16.04 -33.49
C SER A 77 11.62 -14.52 -33.67
N THR A 78 10.95 -13.85 -34.61
CA THR A 78 10.92 -12.40 -34.80
C THR A 78 9.77 -11.71 -34.05
N LEU A 79 9.16 -12.38 -33.05
CA LEU A 79 8.17 -11.76 -32.19
C LEU A 79 8.89 -10.66 -31.39
N ARG A 80 8.52 -9.39 -31.60
CA ARG A 80 8.87 -8.34 -30.64
C ARG A 80 8.18 -8.69 -29.33
N VAL A 81 8.96 -8.81 -28.27
CA VAL A 81 8.50 -9.08 -26.91
C VAL A 81 9.01 -7.89 -26.12
N ASP A 82 8.08 -7.03 -25.72
CA ASP A 82 8.40 -5.84 -24.95
C ASP A 82 8.14 -6.18 -23.49
N GLY A 83 9.20 -6.28 -22.69
CA GLY A 83 9.05 -6.58 -21.28
C GLY A 83 9.95 -7.62 -20.66
N ASN A 84 9.82 -7.71 -19.35
CA ASN A 84 10.37 -8.78 -18.55
C ASN A 84 9.43 -9.99 -18.54
N ALA A 85 9.95 -11.19 -18.33
CA ALA A 85 9.12 -12.38 -18.22
C ALA A 85 8.73 -12.66 -16.77
N VAL A 86 7.50 -13.11 -16.55
CA VAL A 86 7.03 -13.52 -15.23
C VAL A 86 7.40 -14.97 -14.99
N SER A 87 8.31 -15.21 -14.04
CA SER A 87 8.63 -16.53 -13.53
C SER A 87 8.35 -16.61 -12.03
N ARG A 88 8.46 -17.82 -11.50
CA ARG A 88 8.44 -18.06 -10.05
C ARG A 88 9.57 -19.01 -9.71
N PHE A 89 10.39 -18.71 -8.70
CA PHE A 89 11.39 -19.64 -8.21
C PHE A 89 11.09 -20.09 -6.77
N GLY A 90 10.55 -21.31 -6.56
CA GLY A 90 10.40 -21.81 -5.19
C GLY A 90 9.71 -23.17 -4.98
N SER A 91 10.10 -23.86 -3.91
CA SER A 91 9.50 -25.13 -3.50
C SER A 91 8.21 -24.91 -2.68
N ALA A 92 7.04 -25.06 -3.32
CA ALA A 92 5.73 -25.44 -2.72
C ALA A 92 4.69 -24.34 -2.37
N GLY A 93 4.13 -23.64 -3.36
CA GLY A 93 2.93 -22.77 -3.17
C GLY A 93 2.06 -22.64 -4.42
N ARG A 94 0.88 -22.03 -4.32
CA ARG A 94 -0.07 -21.75 -5.42
C ARG A 94 -0.21 -20.23 -5.58
N ALA A 95 -0.18 -19.70 -6.81
CA ALA A 95 -0.33 -18.26 -7.09
C ALA A 95 -1.44 -18.01 -8.11
N GLN A 96 -2.31 -17.03 -7.84
CA GLN A 96 -3.43 -16.63 -8.71
C GLN A 96 -3.43 -15.11 -8.90
N ALA A 97 -3.51 -14.68 -10.15
CA ALA A 97 -3.71 -13.29 -10.53
C ALA A 97 -4.87 -13.20 -11.51
N HIS A 98 -5.62 -12.10 -11.47
CA HIS A 98 -6.70 -11.84 -12.42
C HIS A 98 -6.84 -10.34 -12.71
N ARG A 99 -7.42 -10.00 -13.86
CA ARG A 99 -7.66 -8.61 -14.27
C ARG A 99 -8.98 -8.50 -15.02
N VAL A 100 -9.69 -7.40 -14.81
CA VAL A 100 -11.02 -7.16 -15.37
C VAL A 100 -10.90 -6.35 -16.66
N LEU A 101 -11.59 -6.79 -17.71
CA LEU A 101 -11.70 -6.10 -18.99
C LEU A 101 -12.49 -4.79 -18.83
N SER A 102 -12.09 -3.75 -19.56
CA SER A 102 -12.91 -2.55 -19.72
C SER A 102 -14.22 -2.90 -20.43
N ALA A 103 -15.27 -2.11 -20.18
CA ALA A 103 -16.56 -2.33 -20.85
C ALA A 103 -16.46 -2.25 -22.39
N ALA A 104 -15.55 -1.43 -22.91
CA ALA A 104 -15.30 -1.30 -24.34
C ALA A 104 -14.63 -2.56 -24.91
N ALA A 105 -13.57 -3.04 -24.24
CA ALA A 105 -12.89 -4.28 -24.61
C ALA A 105 -13.82 -5.50 -24.52
N GLN A 106 -14.55 -5.62 -23.41
CA GLN A 106 -15.52 -6.69 -23.24
C GLN A 106 -16.53 -6.69 -24.40
N SER A 107 -17.12 -5.54 -24.71
CA SER A 107 -18.08 -5.42 -25.83
C SER A 107 -17.47 -5.73 -27.19
N ALA A 108 -16.19 -5.44 -27.39
CA ALA A 108 -15.49 -5.71 -28.65
C ALA A 108 -15.12 -7.20 -28.80
N LEU A 109 -14.78 -7.87 -27.70
CA LEU A 109 -14.31 -9.26 -27.69
C LEU A 109 -15.44 -10.29 -27.63
N THR A 110 -16.64 -9.91 -27.19
CA THR A 110 -17.75 -10.85 -26.95
C THR A 110 -18.96 -10.62 -27.86
N GLY A 111 -18.74 -9.99 -29.03
CA GLY A 111 -19.79 -9.77 -30.02
C GLY A 111 -20.25 -11.05 -30.73
N ASN A 112 -21.55 -11.22 -30.95
CA ASN A 112 -22.06 -12.31 -31.81
C ASN A 112 -21.54 -12.18 -33.24
N ASP A 113 -21.31 -13.31 -33.92
CA ASP A 113 -20.77 -13.36 -35.28
C ASP A 113 -19.38 -12.71 -35.43
N THR A 114 -18.56 -12.79 -34.36
CA THR A 114 -17.18 -12.29 -34.38
C THR A 114 -16.17 -13.40 -34.13
N THR A 115 -14.92 -13.14 -34.49
CA THR A 115 -13.79 -14.00 -34.20
C THR A 115 -12.85 -13.25 -33.28
N ILE A 116 -12.39 -13.92 -32.23
CA ILE A 116 -11.30 -13.45 -31.39
C ILE A 116 -10.12 -14.40 -31.49
N TRP A 117 -8.95 -13.81 -31.32
CA TRP A 117 -7.67 -14.46 -31.21
C TRP A 117 -7.05 -14.07 -29.88
N PHE A 118 -6.35 -14.99 -29.27
CA PHE A 118 -5.46 -14.68 -28.15
C PHE A 118 -4.15 -15.42 -28.32
N SER A 119 -3.05 -14.85 -27.84
CA SER A 119 -1.79 -15.54 -27.74
C SER A 119 -1.23 -15.49 -26.34
N LEU A 120 -0.35 -16.45 -26.05
CA LEU A 120 0.45 -16.50 -24.84
C LEU A 120 1.82 -17.01 -25.22
N LEU A 121 2.86 -16.23 -24.90
CA LEU A 121 4.22 -16.72 -24.94
C LEU A 121 4.54 -17.48 -23.65
N PHE A 122 4.90 -18.75 -23.80
CA PHE A 122 4.88 -19.66 -22.68
C PHE A 122 6.08 -20.60 -22.64
N GLN A 123 6.77 -20.67 -21.51
CA GLN A 123 7.75 -21.71 -21.22
C GLN A 123 7.27 -22.64 -20.09
N PRO A 124 7.11 -23.94 -20.36
CA PRO A 124 6.70 -24.91 -19.35
C PRO A 124 7.76 -25.09 -18.24
N PRO A 125 7.34 -25.40 -17.01
CA PRO A 125 8.25 -25.57 -15.88
C PRO A 125 9.17 -26.80 -16.04
N SER A 126 10.37 -26.72 -15.44
CA SER A 126 11.37 -27.80 -15.46
C SER A 126 10.99 -29.05 -14.65
N ALA A 127 10.02 -28.95 -13.73
CA ALA A 127 9.47 -30.04 -12.93
C ALA A 127 7.93 -29.99 -12.83
N HIS A 128 7.29 -31.15 -12.74
CA HIS A 128 5.92 -31.40 -13.20
C HIS A 128 4.79 -30.85 -12.33
N ARG A 129 4.37 -29.60 -12.62
CA ARG A 129 3.24 -28.94 -11.95
C ARG A 129 2.36 -28.15 -12.92
N TYR A 130 1.17 -27.76 -12.46
CA TYR A 130 0.06 -27.22 -13.24
C TYR A 130 0.22 -25.72 -13.51
N ALA A 131 -0.13 -25.26 -14.71
CA ALA A 131 -0.36 -23.86 -15.04
C ALA A 131 -1.64 -23.73 -15.88
N SER A 132 -2.42 -22.67 -15.67
CA SER A 132 -3.65 -22.40 -16.41
C SER A 132 -3.79 -20.91 -16.71
N PHE A 133 -4.32 -20.62 -17.89
CA PHE A 133 -4.65 -19.27 -18.35
C PHE A 133 -6.10 -19.29 -18.83
N LEU A 134 -6.95 -18.45 -18.25
CA LEU A 134 -8.40 -18.46 -18.44
C LEU A 134 -8.95 -17.08 -18.79
N PHE A 135 -10.01 -17.11 -19.59
CA PHE A 135 -10.97 -16.03 -19.80
C PHE A 135 -12.29 -16.48 -19.19
N GLY A 136 -12.97 -15.64 -18.40
CA GLY A 136 -14.25 -16.01 -17.80
C GLY A 136 -14.88 -14.93 -16.92
N THR A 137 -15.73 -15.35 -15.99
CA THR A 137 -16.60 -14.50 -15.14
C THR A 137 -16.06 -14.23 -13.72
N GLY A 138 -14.77 -14.50 -13.46
CA GLY A 138 -14.14 -14.29 -12.16
C GLY A 138 -12.90 -15.13 -11.88
N ALA A 139 -12.29 -14.96 -10.70
CA ALA A 139 -11.06 -15.65 -10.27
C ALA A 139 -11.25 -17.16 -10.03
N PHE A 140 -10.16 -17.90 -9.79
CA PHE A 140 -10.18 -19.34 -9.51
C PHE A 140 -10.63 -19.69 -8.07
N THR A 141 -11.30 -20.85 -7.85
CA THR A 141 -11.50 -21.44 -6.51
C THR A 141 -10.38 -22.39 -6.08
N THR A 142 -10.19 -22.56 -4.76
CA THR A 142 -9.19 -23.48 -4.20
C THR A 142 -9.56 -24.95 -4.42
N GLY A 143 -8.74 -25.73 -5.13
CA GLY A 143 -9.02 -27.17 -5.28
C GLY A 143 -7.99 -28.06 -6.00
N GLY A 144 -6.94 -27.51 -6.62
CA GLY A 144 -5.97 -28.32 -7.37
C GLY A 144 -6.44 -28.73 -8.79
N SER A 145 -7.60 -28.23 -9.22
CA SER A 145 -8.09 -28.24 -10.61
C SER A 145 -8.47 -26.82 -11.01
N PRO A 146 -8.36 -26.44 -12.30
CA PRO A 146 -8.85 -25.16 -12.79
C PRO A 146 -10.39 -25.13 -12.69
N VAL A 147 -10.90 -24.56 -11.60
CA VAL A 147 -12.33 -24.37 -11.36
C VAL A 147 -12.56 -22.89 -11.12
N LEU A 148 -13.49 -22.30 -11.86
CA LEU A 148 -13.92 -20.91 -11.65
C LEU A 148 -14.51 -20.73 -10.23
N ALA A 149 -14.48 -19.51 -9.69
CA ALA A 149 -14.98 -19.26 -8.34
C ALA A 149 -16.49 -19.49 -8.18
N ALA A 150 -17.23 -19.43 -9.28
CA ALA A 150 -18.66 -19.74 -9.38
C ALA A 150 -18.94 -20.53 -10.69
N ALA A 151 -20.15 -21.08 -10.82
CA ALA A 151 -20.63 -21.54 -12.13
C ALA A 151 -20.69 -20.33 -13.08
N GLY A 152 -20.06 -20.44 -14.24
CA GLY A 152 -19.96 -19.37 -15.21
C GLY A 152 -19.29 -19.83 -16.49
N ASP A 153 -19.25 -18.94 -17.47
CA ASP A 153 -18.70 -19.20 -18.79
C ASP A 153 -17.22 -18.82 -18.86
N GLY A 154 -16.48 -19.55 -19.68
CA GLY A 154 -15.06 -19.27 -19.86
C GLY A 154 -14.33 -20.27 -20.73
N PHE A 155 -13.13 -19.92 -21.13
CA PHE A 155 -12.27 -20.76 -21.96
C PHE A 155 -10.81 -20.49 -21.65
N GLY A 156 -9.91 -21.32 -22.16
CA GLY A 156 -8.49 -21.06 -22.04
C GLY A 156 -7.64 -22.30 -22.22
N ILE A 157 -6.50 -22.32 -21.54
CA ILE A 157 -5.52 -23.40 -21.63
C ILE A 157 -5.07 -23.86 -20.26
N THR A 158 -4.75 -25.16 -20.14
CA THR A 158 -4.14 -25.72 -18.93
C THR A 158 -3.12 -26.78 -19.26
N LEU A 159 -2.09 -26.87 -18.43
CA LEU A 159 -1.12 -27.95 -18.39
C LEU A 159 -1.48 -28.88 -17.24
N THR A 160 -1.94 -30.08 -17.57
CA THR A 160 -2.22 -31.12 -16.55
C THR A 160 -1.16 -32.21 -16.60
N ALA A 161 -0.65 -32.61 -15.43
CA ALA A 161 0.16 -33.81 -15.31
C ALA A 161 -0.73 -35.04 -15.61
N ALA A 162 -0.24 -35.98 -16.42
CA ALA A 162 -0.93 -37.25 -16.63
C ALA A 162 -1.13 -37.95 -15.28
N ASN A 163 -2.39 -38.24 -14.93
CA ASN A 163 -2.86 -38.99 -13.77
C ASN A 163 -1.77 -39.53 -12.80
N GLY A 164 -1.37 -38.69 -11.84
CA GLY A 164 -0.86 -39.16 -10.55
C GLY A 164 0.56 -39.73 -10.47
N THR A 165 1.46 -39.51 -11.43
CA THR A 165 2.82 -40.08 -11.36
C THR A 165 3.98 -39.10 -11.50
N GLY A 166 3.84 -37.85 -11.05
CA GLY A 166 4.96 -37.00 -10.58
C GLY A 166 6.14 -36.67 -11.53
N ASP A 167 6.21 -37.24 -12.72
CA ASP A 167 7.27 -37.14 -13.72
C ASP A 167 6.59 -36.94 -15.09
N GLY A 168 6.98 -36.00 -15.95
CA GLY A 168 5.99 -35.36 -16.84
C GLY A 168 6.45 -34.73 -18.15
N GLY A 169 6.03 -33.47 -18.38
CA GLY A 169 5.74 -32.94 -19.70
C GLY A 169 4.33 -33.35 -20.11
N GLY A 170 3.31 -32.70 -19.53
CA GLY A 170 1.91 -32.94 -19.87
C GLY A 170 1.55 -32.25 -21.18
N ALA A 171 0.63 -32.83 -21.96
CA ALA A 171 0.08 -32.14 -23.12
C ALA A 171 -0.71 -30.89 -22.67
N ILE A 172 -0.62 -29.81 -23.45
CA ILE A 172 -1.47 -28.63 -23.28
C ILE A 172 -2.92 -29.07 -23.49
N ASN A 173 -3.85 -28.55 -22.71
CA ASN A 173 -5.26 -28.87 -22.86
C ASN A 173 -6.01 -27.57 -23.15
N ALA A 174 -6.87 -27.60 -24.17
CA ALA A 174 -7.91 -26.61 -24.32
C ALA A 174 -9.01 -26.92 -23.30
N LEU A 175 -9.56 -25.89 -22.68
CA LEU A 175 -10.62 -26.01 -21.68
C LEU A 175 -11.72 -24.99 -21.95
N ALA A 176 -12.94 -25.35 -21.56
CA ALA A 176 -14.13 -24.56 -21.76
C ALA A 176 -15.16 -24.82 -20.64
N PHE A 177 -15.80 -23.76 -20.17
CA PHE A 177 -16.88 -23.75 -19.19
C PHE A 177 -18.13 -23.17 -19.87
N ASP A 178 -19.22 -23.94 -19.84
CA ASP A 178 -20.56 -23.52 -20.31
C ASP A 178 -21.47 -23.51 -19.07
N ASN A 179 -21.38 -22.40 -18.32
CA ASN A 179 -22.04 -22.19 -17.03
C ASN A 179 -21.95 -23.38 -16.04
N ALA A 180 -20.84 -24.14 -16.12
CA ALA A 180 -20.64 -25.40 -15.42
C ALA A 180 -19.52 -25.28 -14.39
N THR A 181 -19.66 -26.00 -13.27
CA THR A 181 -18.61 -26.08 -12.23
C THR A 181 -17.43 -26.97 -12.62
N ALA A 182 -17.52 -27.71 -13.73
CA ALA A 182 -16.45 -28.54 -14.27
C ALA A 182 -16.24 -28.24 -15.76
N PRO A 183 -14.99 -28.07 -16.23
CA PRO A 183 -14.72 -27.74 -17.62
C PRO A 183 -14.83 -28.97 -18.53
N THR A 184 -15.20 -28.73 -19.79
CA THR A 184 -14.85 -29.62 -20.90
C THR A 184 -13.35 -29.46 -21.16
N VAL A 185 -12.60 -30.56 -21.19
CA VAL A 185 -11.15 -30.56 -21.39
C VAL A 185 -10.80 -31.40 -22.61
N VAL A 186 -10.10 -30.80 -23.57
CA VAL A 186 -9.55 -31.48 -24.75
C VAL A 186 -8.04 -31.41 -24.71
N THR A 187 -7.42 -32.57 -24.49
CA THR A 187 -5.96 -32.71 -24.50
C THR A 187 -5.42 -32.54 -25.91
N SER A 188 -4.47 -31.62 -26.06
CA SER A 188 -3.84 -31.33 -27.34
C SER A 188 -2.92 -32.46 -27.78
N SER A 189 -2.67 -32.48 -29.09
CA SER A 189 -1.66 -33.33 -29.72
C SER A 189 -0.22 -32.83 -29.55
N PHE A 190 -0.02 -31.65 -28.95
CA PHE A 190 1.27 -30.99 -28.83
C PHE A 190 1.79 -30.98 -27.39
N ASN A 191 3.10 -31.16 -27.26
CA ASN A 191 3.81 -31.12 -25.98
C ASN A 191 5.14 -30.38 -26.18
N PRO A 192 5.27 -29.14 -25.67
CA PRO A 192 6.48 -28.33 -25.83
C PRO A 192 7.68 -28.81 -25.00
N GLY A 193 7.50 -29.80 -24.11
CA GLY A 193 8.54 -30.22 -23.17
C GLY A 193 8.85 -29.09 -22.18
N THR A 194 10.06 -28.54 -22.23
CA THR A 194 10.49 -27.35 -21.46
C THR A 194 10.87 -26.17 -22.36
N SER A 195 10.54 -26.26 -23.66
CA SER A 195 10.87 -25.23 -24.65
C SER A 195 9.80 -24.13 -24.64
N THR A 196 10.20 -22.90 -24.92
CA THR A 196 9.29 -21.79 -25.18
C THR A 196 8.41 -22.10 -26.39
N ALA A 197 7.10 -21.84 -26.28
CA ALA A 197 6.12 -22.03 -27.33
C ALA A 197 5.14 -20.85 -27.36
N LEU A 198 4.78 -20.41 -28.56
CA LEU A 198 3.69 -19.45 -28.79
C LEU A 198 2.38 -20.21 -28.99
N LEU A 199 1.51 -20.14 -27.99
CA LEU A 199 0.19 -20.75 -28.04
C LEU A 199 -0.81 -19.71 -28.49
N VAL A 200 -1.58 -20.03 -29.53
CA VAL A 200 -2.56 -19.11 -30.10
C VAL A 200 -3.93 -19.76 -30.08
N GLY A 201 -4.89 -19.15 -29.41
CA GLY A 201 -6.28 -19.56 -29.44
C GLY A 201 -7.09 -18.74 -30.45
N LYS A 202 -8.06 -19.38 -31.11
CA LYS A 202 -9.07 -18.76 -31.96
C LYS A 202 -10.45 -19.16 -31.47
N ILE A 203 -11.34 -18.19 -31.27
CA ILE A 203 -12.73 -18.45 -30.96
C ILE A 203 -13.62 -17.79 -32.00
N ASN A 204 -14.49 -18.60 -32.60
CA ASN A 204 -15.55 -18.12 -33.47
C ASN A 204 -16.86 -18.06 -32.67
N TRP A 205 -17.27 -16.87 -32.27
CA TRP A 205 -18.56 -16.62 -31.64
C TRP A 205 -19.67 -16.75 -32.70
N LYS A 206 -20.51 -17.77 -32.58
CA LYS A 206 -21.62 -18.03 -33.51
C LYS A 206 -22.88 -17.30 -33.05
N PRO A 207 -23.93 -17.22 -33.89
CA PRO A 207 -25.20 -16.69 -33.44
C PRO A 207 -25.76 -17.51 -32.28
N GLY A 208 -26.19 -16.83 -31.21
CA GLY A 208 -26.69 -17.47 -29.98
C GLY A 208 -27.68 -18.61 -30.24
N GLY A 209 -27.48 -19.72 -29.52
CA GLY A 209 -28.17 -20.99 -29.77
C GLY A 209 -27.42 -21.92 -30.73
N THR A 210 -26.22 -21.55 -31.17
CA THR A 210 -25.33 -22.35 -32.03
C THR A 210 -24.01 -22.56 -31.31
N PRO A 211 -23.45 -23.77 -31.27
CA PRO A 211 -22.15 -23.99 -30.64
C PRO A 211 -21.06 -23.12 -31.24
N ASP A 212 -20.32 -22.44 -30.37
CA ASP A 212 -19.08 -21.74 -30.67
C ASP A 212 -17.96 -22.73 -30.96
N GLU A 213 -16.91 -22.22 -31.61
CA GLU A 213 -15.76 -23.02 -32.01
C GLU A 213 -14.48 -22.43 -31.42
N PHE A 214 -13.89 -23.14 -30.46
CA PHE A 214 -12.57 -22.83 -29.91
C PHE A 214 -11.52 -23.75 -30.54
N PHE A 215 -10.48 -23.15 -31.12
CA PHE A 215 -9.30 -23.82 -31.66
C PHE A 215 -8.06 -23.34 -30.92
N LEU A 216 -7.14 -24.26 -30.63
CA LEU A 216 -5.84 -23.94 -30.06
C LEU A 216 -4.74 -24.38 -31.04
N PHE A 217 -3.76 -23.52 -31.25
CA PHE A 217 -2.63 -23.72 -32.17
C PHE A 217 -1.30 -23.59 -31.42
N ASN A 218 -0.28 -24.29 -31.93
CA ASN A 218 1.12 -23.98 -31.66
C ASN A 218 1.67 -23.29 -32.90
N VAL A 219 1.94 -22.00 -32.81
CA VAL A 219 2.33 -21.16 -33.96
C VAL A 219 3.85 -21.07 -34.00
N THR A 220 4.43 -21.26 -35.18
CA THR A 220 5.88 -21.12 -35.43
C THR A 220 6.19 -20.14 -36.57
N ASP A 221 5.17 -19.70 -37.29
CA ASP A 221 5.24 -18.72 -38.39
C ASP A 221 4.21 -17.62 -38.08
N LEU A 222 4.70 -16.41 -37.79
CA LEU A 222 3.87 -15.28 -37.38
C LEU A 222 3.17 -14.61 -38.57
N GLY A 223 3.66 -14.82 -39.80
CA GLY A 223 3.14 -14.18 -41.00
C GLY A 223 1.94 -14.89 -41.64
N THR A 224 1.58 -16.08 -41.15
CA THR A 224 0.55 -16.92 -41.76
C THR A 224 -0.47 -17.43 -40.74
N GLU A 225 -1.75 -17.05 -40.90
CA GLU A 225 -2.84 -17.58 -40.08
C GLU A 225 -2.93 -19.12 -40.22
N PRO A 226 -2.93 -19.89 -39.11
CA PRO A 226 -3.02 -21.34 -39.16
C PRO A 226 -4.44 -21.79 -39.59
N PRO A 227 -4.56 -22.77 -40.51
CA PRO A 227 -5.87 -23.31 -40.87
C PRO A 227 -6.51 -24.06 -39.70
N GLU A 228 -7.82 -23.95 -39.50
CA GLU A 228 -8.54 -24.58 -38.37
C GLU A 228 -8.29 -26.10 -38.26
N GLY A 229 -8.09 -26.79 -39.39
CA GLY A 229 -7.76 -28.22 -39.42
C GLY A 229 -6.38 -28.59 -38.87
N SER A 230 -5.49 -27.62 -38.62
CA SER A 230 -4.20 -27.81 -37.96
C SER A 230 -4.21 -27.50 -36.46
N ALA A 231 -5.39 -27.24 -35.88
CA ALA A 231 -5.52 -27.01 -34.45
C ALA A 231 -4.97 -28.22 -33.65
N ILE A 232 -4.15 -27.94 -32.64
CA ILE A 232 -3.59 -28.96 -31.75
C ILE A 232 -4.64 -29.47 -30.76
N ALA A 233 -5.67 -28.68 -30.47
CA ALA A 233 -6.89 -29.04 -29.75
C ALA A 233 -8.08 -28.19 -30.26
N SER A 234 -9.30 -28.71 -30.20
CA SER A 234 -10.50 -27.94 -30.51
C SER A 234 -11.73 -28.38 -29.70
N ILE A 235 -12.61 -27.43 -29.42
CA ILE A 235 -13.89 -27.60 -28.74
C ILE A 235 -14.94 -26.88 -29.60
N THR A 236 -15.90 -27.62 -30.18
CA THR A 236 -16.84 -27.07 -31.19
C THR A 236 -18.30 -27.41 -30.88
N ASN A 237 -18.60 -27.71 -29.62
CA ASN A 237 -19.88 -28.29 -29.20
C ASN A 237 -20.44 -27.64 -27.92
N LEU A 238 -19.99 -26.42 -27.61
CA LEU A 238 -20.43 -25.59 -26.49
C LEU A 238 -20.85 -24.22 -27.03
N ASP A 239 -21.89 -23.62 -26.45
CA ASP A 239 -22.43 -22.30 -26.81
C ASP A 239 -22.25 -21.42 -25.58
N PHE A 240 -21.22 -20.59 -25.55
CA PHE A 240 -20.80 -19.85 -24.36
C PHE A 240 -21.73 -18.65 -24.12
N ASP A 241 -22.06 -18.33 -22.86
CA ASP A 241 -22.57 -16.99 -22.55
C ASP A 241 -21.43 -15.97 -22.57
N GLN A 242 -21.09 -15.53 -23.78
CA GLN A 242 -20.05 -14.55 -24.04
C GLN A 242 -20.29 -13.20 -23.30
N SER A 243 -21.53 -12.88 -22.92
CA SER A 243 -21.83 -11.62 -22.18
C SER A 243 -21.31 -11.63 -20.74
N ALA A 244 -20.96 -12.80 -20.23
CA ALA A 244 -20.49 -13.00 -18.88
C ALA A 244 -18.94 -12.92 -18.79
N ILE A 245 -18.22 -13.00 -19.91
CA ILE A 245 -16.75 -12.98 -19.94
C ILE A 245 -16.26 -11.56 -19.67
N ASP A 246 -15.66 -11.32 -18.51
CA ASP A 246 -15.17 -10.01 -18.06
C ASP A 246 -13.77 -10.05 -17.46
N THR A 247 -13.20 -11.24 -17.25
CA THR A 247 -11.99 -11.43 -16.46
C THR A 247 -10.98 -12.32 -17.20
N ILE A 248 -9.71 -11.93 -17.14
CA ILE A 248 -8.57 -12.79 -17.46
C ILE A 248 -7.95 -13.27 -16.15
N ALA A 249 -7.60 -14.55 -16.06
CA ALA A 249 -6.99 -15.12 -14.87
C ALA A 249 -5.81 -16.05 -15.20
N ILE A 250 -4.74 -15.92 -14.42
CA ILE A 250 -3.54 -16.74 -14.48
C ILE A 250 -3.44 -17.55 -13.18
N TRP A 251 -3.16 -18.85 -13.30
CA TRP A 251 -2.90 -19.73 -12.17
C TRP A 251 -1.64 -20.57 -12.41
N ASP A 252 -0.65 -20.42 -11.53
CA ASP A 252 0.58 -21.23 -11.55
C ASP A 252 0.81 -21.94 -10.21
N THR A 253 1.29 -23.19 -10.30
CA THR A 253 1.61 -24.05 -9.17
C THR A 253 3.08 -24.49 -9.08
N ASN A 254 3.98 -24.03 -9.99
CA ASN A 254 5.45 -23.90 -9.79
C ASN A 254 6.19 -23.64 -11.12
N ASN A 255 6.77 -22.44 -11.27
CA ASN A 255 7.88 -22.09 -12.16
C ASN A 255 7.57 -22.16 -13.67
N ALA A 256 6.32 -22.00 -14.07
CA ALA A 256 6.05 -21.71 -15.47
C ALA A 256 6.46 -20.27 -15.77
N ILE A 257 7.06 -20.02 -16.94
CA ILE A 257 7.38 -18.66 -17.37
C ILE A 257 6.31 -18.26 -18.38
N THR A 258 5.59 -17.19 -18.06
CA THR A 258 4.63 -16.56 -18.97
C THR A 258 5.14 -15.19 -19.32
N ASP A 259 5.02 -14.87 -20.60
CA ASP A 259 5.34 -13.57 -21.15
C ASP A 259 4.24 -13.21 -22.16
N GLU A 260 4.17 -11.94 -22.55
CA GLU A 260 3.32 -11.35 -23.60
C GLU A 260 1.96 -12.04 -23.86
N ILE A 261 0.85 -11.42 -23.42
CA ILE A 261 -0.52 -11.95 -23.56
C ILE A 261 -1.35 -11.07 -24.49
N ARG A 262 -1.40 -11.37 -25.79
CA ARG A 262 -2.13 -10.52 -26.75
C ARG A 262 -3.53 -11.04 -27.02
N ILE A 263 -4.53 -10.16 -27.18
CA ILE A 263 -5.89 -10.54 -27.58
C ILE A 263 -6.37 -9.61 -28.69
N ALA A 264 -6.82 -10.15 -29.79
CA ALA A 264 -7.23 -9.31 -30.91
C ALA A 264 -8.34 -9.92 -31.73
N THR A 265 -8.92 -9.13 -32.63
CA THR A 265 -9.89 -9.65 -33.61
C THR A 265 -9.23 -10.22 -34.87
N THR A 266 -7.92 -9.99 -35.04
CA THR A 266 -7.14 -10.58 -36.13
C THR A 266 -5.97 -11.42 -35.63
N PHE A 267 -5.53 -12.38 -36.44
CA PHE A 267 -4.38 -13.23 -36.12
C PHE A 267 -3.08 -12.42 -35.98
N GLY A 268 -2.82 -11.49 -36.91
CA GLY A 268 -1.57 -10.71 -36.95
C GLY A 268 -1.38 -9.87 -35.68
N GLU A 269 -2.42 -9.16 -35.25
CA GLU A 269 -2.41 -8.40 -33.99
C GLU A 269 -2.22 -9.32 -32.78
N ALA A 270 -2.91 -10.48 -32.74
CA ALA A 270 -2.78 -11.43 -31.65
C ALA A 270 -1.40 -12.08 -31.58
N VAL A 271 -0.60 -12.07 -32.64
CA VAL A 271 0.79 -12.55 -32.60
C VAL A 271 1.80 -11.40 -32.74
N GLY A 272 1.35 -10.14 -32.55
CA GLY A 272 2.08 -8.89 -32.85
C GLY A 272 3.06 -9.01 -34.00
N PHE A 273 2.56 -9.59 -35.10
CA PHE A 273 3.24 -9.54 -36.38
C PHE A 273 3.14 -8.11 -36.86
N GLN A 274 4.26 -7.39 -36.77
CA GLN A 274 4.45 -6.12 -37.42
C GLN A 274 4.95 -6.40 -38.85
N PRO A 275 4.14 -6.14 -39.90
CA PRO A 275 4.63 -6.23 -41.26
C PRO A 275 5.82 -5.29 -41.41
N ASP A 276 6.88 -5.77 -42.03
CA ASP A 276 8.08 -5.02 -42.41
C ASP A 276 8.40 -5.45 -43.84
N ILE A 277 7.89 -4.68 -44.80
CA ILE A 277 7.81 -5.06 -46.21
C ILE A 277 9.17 -5.00 -46.91
N ASP A 278 10.09 -4.17 -46.43
CA ASP A 278 11.45 -4.05 -46.97
C ASP A 278 12.55 -4.68 -46.10
N GLY A 279 12.18 -5.14 -44.90
CA GLY A 279 12.99 -5.99 -44.03
C GLY A 279 14.12 -5.23 -43.34
N ASP A 280 13.91 -3.96 -43.06
CA ASP A 280 14.92 -3.06 -42.51
C ASP A 280 14.93 -2.97 -40.98
N GLY A 281 13.95 -3.61 -40.32
CA GLY A 281 13.81 -3.67 -38.87
C GLY A 281 12.75 -2.73 -38.30
N MET A 282 12.20 -1.81 -39.08
CA MET A 282 11.10 -0.94 -38.69
C MET A 282 9.76 -1.48 -39.20
N PRO A 283 8.67 -1.43 -38.41
CA PRO A 283 7.34 -1.79 -38.89
C PRO A 283 6.80 -0.87 -39.97
N ASP A 284 6.11 -1.43 -40.97
CA ASP A 284 5.34 -0.73 -41.99
C ASP A 284 4.43 0.36 -41.38
N ALA A 285 3.84 0.08 -40.21
CA ALA A 285 2.94 1.00 -39.51
C ALA A 285 3.68 2.21 -38.95
N PHE A 286 4.83 2.00 -38.29
CA PHE A 286 5.69 3.05 -37.78
C PHE A 286 6.21 3.92 -38.92
N GLU A 287 6.70 3.30 -39.99
CA GLU A 287 7.17 4.03 -41.16
C GLU A 287 6.06 4.81 -41.88
N GLN A 288 4.86 4.23 -41.97
CA GLN A 288 3.70 4.85 -42.58
C GLN A 288 3.22 6.07 -41.80
N GLU A 289 3.33 6.02 -40.47
CA GLU A 289 2.99 7.13 -39.58
C GLU A 289 3.96 8.30 -39.74
N HIS A 290 5.26 8.03 -39.66
CA HIS A 290 6.29 9.07 -39.58
C HIS A 290 6.77 9.58 -40.95
N SER A 291 6.70 8.76 -42.01
CA SER A 291 7.13 9.18 -43.37
C SER A 291 6.02 9.22 -44.42
N GLY A 292 4.82 8.73 -44.08
CA GLY A 292 3.72 8.59 -45.04
C GLY A 292 3.90 7.41 -46.02
N SER A 293 4.89 6.53 -45.81
CA SER A 293 5.16 5.36 -46.65
C SER A 293 5.79 4.22 -45.84
N PRO A 294 5.38 2.95 -46.04
CA PRO A 294 5.87 1.81 -45.27
C PRO A 294 7.20 1.24 -45.81
N THR A 295 8.10 2.08 -46.32
CA THR A 295 9.40 1.66 -46.93
C THR A 295 10.37 2.84 -47.11
N ALA A 296 9.99 4.02 -46.62
CA ALA A 296 10.66 5.27 -47.00
C ALA A 296 11.60 5.78 -45.91
N MET A 297 11.49 5.28 -44.69
CA MET A 297 12.42 5.58 -43.62
C MET A 297 13.62 4.66 -43.78
N ALA A 298 14.83 5.19 -43.66
CA ALA A 298 16.02 4.35 -43.63
C ALA A 298 16.44 4.19 -42.16
N PRO A 299 16.78 2.98 -41.69
CA PRO A 299 16.96 2.72 -40.25
C PRO A 299 18.18 3.44 -39.66
N GLY A 300 19.15 3.82 -40.50
CA GLY A 300 20.36 4.54 -40.10
C GLY A 300 20.35 6.04 -40.43
N ASP A 301 19.23 6.56 -40.94
CA ASP A 301 19.02 8.00 -41.04
C ASP A 301 18.52 8.52 -39.68
N ASP A 302 18.77 9.80 -39.44
CA ASP A 302 18.33 10.62 -38.32
C ASP A 302 17.52 11.74 -39.01
N LEU A 303 16.20 11.72 -38.83
CA LEU A 303 15.27 12.50 -39.66
C LEU A 303 15.06 13.91 -39.11
N GLU A 304 15.37 14.12 -37.85
CA GLU A 304 15.14 15.32 -37.08
C GLU A 304 16.00 16.47 -37.64
N HIS A 305 15.55 17.71 -37.41
CA HIS A 305 16.31 18.93 -37.75
C HIS A 305 16.78 19.07 -39.22
N GLY A 306 16.19 18.34 -40.16
CA GLY A 306 16.63 18.34 -41.56
C GLY A 306 17.96 17.60 -41.77
N GLY A 307 18.20 16.54 -40.99
CA GLY A 307 19.33 15.61 -41.10
C GLY A 307 20.53 15.97 -40.23
N ALA A 308 20.29 16.56 -39.07
CA ALA A 308 21.31 16.98 -38.11
C ALA A 308 20.87 16.72 -36.67
N GLY A 309 19.99 15.73 -36.46
CA GLY A 309 19.24 15.49 -35.23
C GLY A 309 20.08 15.19 -33.99
N ASP A 310 19.40 14.65 -33.00
CA ASP A 310 19.91 14.47 -31.64
C ASP A 310 20.95 13.34 -31.52
N GLY A 311 21.16 12.59 -32.60
CA GLY A 311 22.11 11.49 -32.68
C GLY A 311 21.49 10.09 -32.52
N LEU A 312 20.16 9.96 -32.42
CA LEU A 312 19.46 8.71 -32.60
C LEU A 312 19.11 8.49 -34.07
N THR A 313 19.19 7.24 -34.53
CA THR A 313 18.67 6.89 -35.86
C THR A 313 17.21 6.48 -35.75
N ASN A 314 16.46 6.54 -36.86
CA ASN A 314 15.06 6.12 -36.92
C ASN A 314 14.78 4.75 -36.27
N LEU A 315 15.71 3.80 -36.43
CA LEU A 315 15.63 2.50 -35.78
C LEU A 315 15.82 2.58 -34.26
N GLN A 316 16.77 3.40 -33.78
CA GLN A 316 16.97 3.62 -32.36
C GLN A 316 15.77 4.34 -31.74
N GLU A 317 15.20 5.33 -32.43
CA GLU A 317 13.99 6.02 -31.96
C GLU A 317 12.81 5.05 -31.84
N TYR A 318 12.62 4.19 -32.84
CA TYR A 318 11.64 3.10 -32.74
C TYR A 318 11.92 2.12 -31.58
N GLU A 319 13.19 1.82 -31.30
CA GLU A 319 13.61 0.94 -30.19
C GLU A 319 13.39 1.60 -28.81
N HIS A 320 13.54 2.92 -28.72
CA HIS A 320 13.35 3.73 -27.52
C HIS A 320 11.91 4.26 -27.35
N GLY A 321 11.06 4.11 -28.37
CA GLY A 321 9.67 4.56 -28.32
C GLY A 321 9.48 6.06 -28.58
N THR A 322 10.48 6.71 -29.16
CA THR A 322 10.51 8.16 -29.42
C THR A 322 10.02 8.49 -30.84
N ASP A 323 9.69 9.77 -31.11
CA ASP A 323 9.17 10.23 -32.41
C ASP A 323 10.33 10.65 -33.34
N PRO A 324 10.57 9.93 -34.46
CA PRO A 324 11.59 10.23 -35.47
C PRO A 324 11.31 11.48 -36.33
N ASN A 325 10.55 12.43 -35.80
CA ASN A 325 10.37 13.77 -36.34
C ASN A 325 10.46 14.84 -35.26
N ASN A 326 10.68 14.44 -34.01
CA ASN A 326 10.69 15.30 -32.84
C ASN A 326 11.89 14.93 -31.95
N PRO A 327 12.95 15.75 -31.93
CA PRO A 327 14.18 15.44 -31.19
C PRO A 327 14.06 15.54 -29.66
N ASP A 328 12.85 15.72 -29.13
CA ASP A 328 12.49 15.97 -27.73
C ASP A 328 11.05 15.45 -27.59
N SER A 329 10.94 14.13 -27.49
CA SER A 329 9.72 13.37 -27.77
C SER A 329 8.65 13.56 -26.70
N ASP A 330 9.06 13.73 -25.46
CA ASP A 330 8.19 13.91 -24.31
C ASP A 330 7.99 15.39 -23.92
N GLY A 331 8.87 16.29 -24.41
CA GLY A 331 8.72 17.74 -24.33
C GLY A 331 9.20 18.34 -23.02
N ASP A 332 10.11 17.69 -22.30
CA ASP A 332 10.71 18.17 -21.06
C ASP A 332 11.77 19.25 -21.29
N GLY A 333 12.38 19.27 -22.48
CA GLY A 333 13.41 20.22 -22.90
C GLY A 333 14.82 19.64 -23.03
N LEU A 334 15.01 18.35 -22.74
CA LEU A 334 16.13 17.53 -23.17
C LEU A 334 15.87 16.97 -24.58
N GLU A 335 16.92 16.45 -25.22
CA GLU A 335 16.77 15.82 -26.54
C GLU A 335 16.96 14.31 -26.36
N ASP A 336 16.19 13.49 -27.08
CA ASP A 336 16.11 12.04 -26.85
C ASP A 336 17.51 11.37 -26.90
N GLY A 337 18.34 11.79 -27.85
CA GLY A 337 19.71 11.30 -27.98
C GLY A 337 20.59 11.54 -26.74
N PRO A 338 20.74 12.80 -26.28
CA PRO A 338 21.36 13.12 -25.00
C PRO A 338 20.80 12.39 -23.78
N GLU A 339 19.49 12.13 -23.72
CA GLU A 339 18.86 11.38 -22.63
C GLU A 339 19.29 9.92 -22.63
N VAL A 340 19.21 9.24 -23.78
CA VAL A 340 19.67 7.85 -23.93
C VAL A 340 21.15 7.69 -23.60
N ALA A 341 21.98 8.70 -23.89
CA ALA A 341 23.43 8.66 -23.69
C ALA A 341 23.89 9.20 -22.33
N GLY A 342 23.06 9.99 -21.65
CA GLY A 342 23.44 10.91 -20.58
C GLY A 342 24.11 12.20 -21.09
N ALA A 343 23.90 13.31 -20.38
CA ALA A 343 24.35 14.64 -20.76
C ALA A 343 25.17 15.34 -19.65
N GLY A 344 26.49 15.42 -19.84
CA GLY A 344 27.37 16.12 -18.90
C GLY A 344 27.51 15.38 -17.57
N SER A 345 26.90 15.91 -16.50
CA SER A 345 26.78 15.22 -15.21
C SER A 345 25.51 14.39 -15.09
N ARG A 346 24.49 14.66 -15.91
CA ARG A 346 23.23 13.89 -15.88
C ARG A 346 23.46 12.43 -16.32
N PRO A 347 22.91 11.45 -15.60
CA PRO A 347 22.88 10.06 -16.05
C PRO A 347 21.93 9.91 -17.25
N PRO A 348 21.88 8.72 -17.89
CA PRO A 348 20.86 8.44 -18.88
C PRO A 348 19.45 8.41 -18.27
N THR A 349 18.50 9.03 -18.95
CA THR A 349 17.06 9.13 -18.61
C THR A 349 16.19 8.40 -19.65
N ASP A 350 14.87 8.30 -19.42
CA ASP A 350 13.92 7.72 -20.38
C ASP A 350 13.35 8.81 -21.31
N PRO A 351 13.76 8.89 -22.58
CA PRO A 351 13.38 9.98 -23.51
C PRO A 351 11.90 10.01 -23.93
N ALA A 352 11.09 9.12 -23.35
CA ALA A 352 9.64 9.08 -23.56
C ALA A 352 8.86 9.53 -22.32
N LEU A 353 9.55 9.91 -21.24
CA LEU A 353 8.99 10.29 -19.95
C LEU A 353 9.64 11.60 -19.47
N PRO A 354 8.89 12.70 -19.34
CA PRO A 354 9.48 13.98 -18.96
C PRO A 354 10.16 14.03 -17.58
N ASP A 355 9.85 13.06 -16.73
CA ASP A 355 10.25 12.91 -15.33
C ASP A 355 10.54 11.40 -15.16
N THR A 356 11.82 11.04 -15.15
CA THR A 356 12.28 9.65 -15.23
C THR A 356 12.05 8.87 -13.93
N ASP A 357 12.14 9.52 -12.77
CA ASP A 357 11.97 8.88 -11.46
C ASP A 357 10.63 9.17 -10.76
N GLU A 358 9.77 9.96 -11.41
CA GLU A 358 8.39 10.29 -11.03
C GLU A 358 8.27 11.06 -9.71
N ASP A 359 9.27 11.87 -9.35
CA ASP A 359 9.29 12.65 -8.12
C ASP A 359 8.54 14.00 -8.23
N GLY A 360 8.23 14.42 -9.47
CA GLY A 360 7.53 15.66 -9.81
C GLY A 360 8.41 16.77 -10.39
N LEU A 361 9.70 16.52 -10.62
CA LEU A 361 10.62 17.36 -11.37
C LEU A 361 10.84 16.78 -12.78
N ASP A 362 10.82 17.66 -13.79
CA ASP A 362 11.17 17.24 -15.15
C ASP A 362 12.71 17.05 -15.23
N ASP A 363 13.19 16.07 -16.01
CA ASP A 363 14.62 15.69 -16.09
C ASP A 363 15.53 16.86 -16.51
N ASP A 364 14.99 17.81 -17.29
CA ASP A 364 15.68 19.03 -17.71
C ASP A 364 16.09 19.93 -16.51
N LEU A 365 15.32 19.93 -15.43
CA LEU A 365 15.54 20.71 -14.21
C LEU A 365 16.66 20.11 -13.35
N GLU A 366 16.90 18.80 -13.48
CA GLU A 366 17.73 18.01 -12.59
C GLU A 366 19.10 17.74 -13.20
N THR A 367 20.09 18.57 -12.83
CA THR A 367 21.38 18.56 -13.52
C THR A 367 22.40 17.54 -12.99
N ASN A 368 22.05 16.82 -11.92
CA ASN A 368 22.94 15.93 -11.15
C ASN A 368 24.29 16.60 -10.84
N THR A 369 24.26 17.88 -10.49
CA THR A 369 25.47 18.63 -10.13
C THR A 369 25.76 18.58 -8.63
N GLY A 370 24.81 18.11 -7.81
CA GLY A 370 24.89 18.11 -6.35
C GLY A 370 24.92 19.51 -5.76
N THR A 371 24.34 20.49 -6.46
CA THR A 371 24.32 21.88 -6.02
C THR A 371 23.10 22.59 -6.59
N TRP A 372 22.23 23.08 -5.71
CA TRP A 372 21.12 23.92 -6.10
C TRP A 372 21.57 25.25 -6.73
N VAL A 373 21.11 25.51 -7.95
CA VAL A 373 21.31 26.80 -8.64
C VAL A 373 20.01 27.59 -8.66
N SER A 374 18.89 26.96 -9.02
CA SER A 374 17.54 27.54 -9.03
C SER A 374 16.47 26.47 -9.24
N ALA A 375 15.18 26.82 -9.17
CA ALA A 375 14.10 25.90 -9.55
C ALA A 375 14.08 25.48 -11.05
N ALA A 376 15.01 25.96 -11.86
CA ALA A 376 15.24 25.53 -13.25
C ALA A 376 16.58 24.79 -13.43
N ASP A 377 17.27 24.50 -12.32
CA ASP A 377 18.56 23.82 -12.21
C ASP A 377 18.74 23.45 -10.72
N THR A 378 18.02 22.41 -10.29
CA THR A 378 17.92 21.95 -8.90
C THR A 378 19.20 21.26 -8.45
N GLY A 379 19.96 20.72 -9.40
CA GLY A 379 21.17 19.98 -9.15
C GLY A 379 20.98 18.56 -8.62
N THR A 380 19.73 18.12 -8.46
CA THR A 380 19.29 16.77 -8.05
C THR A 380 19.52 15.74 -9.14
N ASP A 381 19.42 14.46 -8.82
CA ASP A 381 19.67 13.33 -9.74
C ASP A 381 18.35 12.87 -10.39
N PRO A 382 18.14 13.02 -11.73
CA PRO A 382 16.88 12.66 -12.42
C PRO A 382 16.55 11.16 -12.46
N THR A 383 17.26 10.36 -11.67
CA THR A 383 17.06 8.91 -11.59
C THR A 383 16.98 8.43 -10.14
N ASP A 384 16.97 9.36 -9.19
CA ASP A 384 16.91 9.13 -7.75
C ASP A 384 15.95 10.17 -7.13
N PRO A 385 14.72 9.78 -6.79
CA PRO A 385 13.65 10.71 -6.41
C PRO A 385 13.83 11.39 -5.04
N ASP A 386 15.01 11.24 -4.41
CA ASP A 386 15.40 11.67 -3.06
C ASP A 386 16.94 11.75 -3.00
N THR A 387 17.50 12.85 -3.50
CA THR A 387 18.94 13.01 -3.76
C THR A 387 19.79 12.93 -2.49
N ASP A 388 19.28 13.40 -1.34
CA ASP A 388 20.03 13.44 -0.08
C ASP A 388 19.70 12.30 0.90
N ALA A 389 18.74 11.45 0.53
CA ALA A 389 18.32 10.26 1.26
C ALA A 389 17.79 10.55 2.66
N ASP A 390 17.09 11.68 2.83
CA ASP A 390 16.34 12.02 4.03
C ASP A 390 14.88 11.51 3.98
N ALA A 391 14.42 11.11 2.79
CA ALA A 391 13.11 10.54 2.47
C ALA A 391 11.92 11.51 2.46
N LEU A 392 12.19 12.80 2.28
CA LEU A 392 11.46 13.70 1.39
C LEU A 392 11.88 13.43 -0.06
N GLY A 393 11.06 13.84 -1.03
CA GLY A 393 11.42 13.72 -2.44
C GLY A 393 11.83 15.08 -2.99
N ASP A 394 12.75 15.11 -3.95
CA ASP A 394 13.36 16.35 -4.41
C ASP A 394 12.31 17.37 -4.89
N GLY A 395 11.24 16.90 -5.53
CA GLY A 395 10.10 17.69 -5.98
C GLY A 395 9.35 18.48 -4.90
N VAL A 396 9.44 18.10 -3.61
CA VAL A 396 8.84 18.86 -2.49
C VAL A 396 9.81 19.86 -1.84
N GLU A 397 11.10 19.74 -2.14
CA GLU A 397 12.21 20.45 -1.49
C GLU A 397 12.67 21.68 -2.29
N THR A 398 11.97 22.80 -2.06
CA THR A 398 12.09 23.96 -2.95
C THR A 398 13.32 24.85 -2.70
N ASN A 399 14.16 24.53 -1.71
CA ASN A 399 15.31 25.31 -1.24
C ASN A 399 15.00 26.81 -1.08
N THR A 400 13.79 27.11 -0.59
CA THR A 400 13.35 28.49 -0.34
C THR A 400 13.70 28.98 1.06
N GLY A 401 14.09 28.07 1.96
CA GLY A 401 14.30 28.35 3.39
C GLY A 401 13.02 28.77 4.10
N SER A 402 11.86 28.33 3.60
CA SER A 402 10.55 28.72 4.13
C SER A 402 9.57 27.57 4.00
N PHE A 403 9.25 26.94 5.13
CA PHE A 403 8.27 25.88 5.20
C PHE A 403 6.86 26.40 4.88
N VAL A 404 6.19 25.78 3.90
CA VAL A 404 4.79 26.07 3.53
C VAL A 404 3.88 24.93 3.99
N ASP A 405 4.15 23.71 3.49
CA ASP A 405 3.48 22.47 3.87
C ASP A 405 4.30 21.25 3.40
N ALA A 406 3.79 20.03 3.59
CA ALA A 406 4.51 18.80 3.24
C ALA A 406 4.79 18.60 1.74
N ASN A 407 4.16 19.38 0.83
CA ASN A 407 4.47 19.36 -0.61
C ASN A 407 5.32 20.56 -1.03
N ASN A 408 5.75 21.39 -0.08
CA ASN A 408 6.66 22.50 -0.28
C ASN A 408 7.32 22.82 1.07
N THR A 409 8.33 22.01 1.38
CA THR A 409 9.03 22.01 2.67
C THR A 409 9.99 23.18 2.78
N GLY A 410 10.45 23.71 1.64
CA GLY A 410 11.44 24.79 1.58
C GLY A 410 12.86 24.36 1.95
N THR A 411 13.07 23.08 2.26
CA THR A 411 14.34 22.43 2.61
C THR A 411 15.25 22.32 1.39
N ASP A 412 16.53 22.08 1.62
CA ASP A 412 17.55 21.90 0.57
C ASP A 412 17.63 20.42 0.18
N PRO A 413 17.31 20.02 -1.07
CA PRO A 413 17.34 18.61 -1.50
C PRO A 413 18.74 17.98 -1.58
N HIS A 414 19.73 18.63 -0.98
CA HIS A 414 21.13 18.20 -0.90
C HIS A 414 21.61 18.16 0.56
N ASP A 415 20.74 18.43 1.54
CA ASP A 415 21.08 18.51 2.96
C ASP A 415 19.95 17.95 3.84
N PRO A 416 20.12 16.75 4.43
CA PRO A 416 19.05 16.03 5.14
C PRO A 416 18.63 16.66 6.49
N ASP A 417 19.21 17.81 6.85
CA ASP A 417 18.97 18.61 8.07
C ASP A 417 19.26 20.09 7.72
N SER A 418 18.31 20.71 7.01
CA SER A 418 18.47 22.02 6.36
C SER A 418 18.84 23.15 7.32
N ASP A 419 18.43 23.07 8.58
CA ASP A 419 18.72 24.08 9.60
C ASP A 419 19.86 23.70 10.57
N ALA A 420 20.39 22.49 10.45
CA ALA A 420 21.49 21.92 11.20
C ALA A 420 21.26 21.87 12.72
N ASP A 421 20.03 21.61 13.16
CA ASP A 421 19.68 21.50 14.57
C ASP A 421 19.80 20.07 15.15
N GLY A 422 19.94 19.10 14.24
CA GLY A 422 20.11 17.68 14.50
C GLY A 422 18.87 16.82 14.29
N ALA A 423 17.69 17.40 14.06
CA ALA A 423 16.52 16.70 13.55
C ALA A 423 16.50 16.76 12.02
N GLY A 424 16.31 15.61 11.35
CA GLY A 424 16.25 15.59 9.89
C GLY A 424 14.92 16.11 9.36
N ASP A 425 14.94 16.66 8.15
CA ASP A 425 13.83 17.42 7.57
C ASP A 425 12.55 16.57 7.45
N TRP A 426 12.65 15.33 6.95
CA TRP A 426 11.54 14.37 6.92
C TRP A 426 10.87 14.20 8.28
N TYR A 427 11.65 14.11 9.36
CA TYR A 427 11.09 13.89 10.69
C TYR A 427 10.33 15.11 11.19
N GLU A 428 10.86 16.30 10.91
CA GLU A 428 10.21 17.55 11.28
C GLU A 428 8.88 17.75 10.56
N VAL A 429 8.84 17.41 9.28
CA VAL A 429 7.62 17.48 8.46
C VAL A 429 6.62 16.38 8.82
N ALA A 430 7.08 15.13 9.00
CA ALA A 430 6.20 13.96 9.07
C ALA A 430 5.86 13.51 10.50
N ALA A 431 6.59 13.94 11.53
CA ALA A 431 6.48 13.37 12.87
C ALA A 431 6.38 14.42 13.99
N SER A 432 7.30 15.39 14.06
CA SER A 432 7.30 16.40 15.12
C SER A 432 6.54 17.67 14.79
N PHE A 433 6.23 17.90 13.51
CA PHE A 433 5.46 19.07 13.06
C PHE A 433 6.13 20.39 13.46
N THR A 434 7.44 20.45 13.22
CA THR A 434 8.32 21.62 13.44
C THR A 434 8.75 22.19 12.08
N ASP A 435 9.22 23.44 12.04
CA ASP A 435 9.69 24.07 10.80
C ASP A 435 11.13 23.60 10.51
N PRO A 436 11.38 22.79 9.47
CA PRO A 436 12.70 22.22 9.16
C PRO A 436 13.74 23.26 8.70
N ASN A 437 13.33 24.52 8.55
CA ASN A 437 14.21 25.62 8.18
C ASN A 437 14.52 26.55 9.36
N ASN A 438 14.19 26.16 10.59
CA ASN A 438 14.26 27.01 11.76
C ASN A 438 14.72 26.26 13.02
N ALA A 439 16.05 26.25 13.22
CA ALA A 439 16.73 25.58 14.32
C ALA A 439 16.31 25.98 15.75
N ALA A 440 15.46 27.02 15.89
CA ALA A 440 14.86 27.40 17.16
C ALA A 440 13.56 26.63 17.48
N GLU A 441 12.94 26.00 16.48
CA GLU A 441 11.71 25.21 16.59
C GLU A 441 11.94 23.71 16.72
N LYS A 442 13.20 23.30 16.86
CA LYS A 442 13.62 21.91 16.98
C LYS A 442 12.83 21.04 17.95
N PRO A 443 12.68 19.73 17.66
CA PRO A 443 12.03 18.79 18.56
C PRO A 443 12.74 18.71 19.92
N HIS A 444 11.96 18.86 21.00
CA HIS A 444 12.51 18.83 22.36
C HIS A 444 12.99 17.45 22.80
N VAL A 445 12.33 16.41 22.30
CA VAL A 445 12.88 15.05 22.32
C VAL A 445 13.73 14.93 21.05
N PRO A 446 15.04 14.66 21.17
CA PRO A 446 15.91 14.52 20.01
C PRO A 446 15.37 13.50 19.03
N TYR A 447 15.61 13.75 17.75
CA TYR A 447 15.47 12.75 16.72
C TYR A 447 16.69 12.83 15.79
N PRO A 448 17.31 11.71 15.41
CA PRO A 448 17.09 10.39 15.98
C PRO A 448 17.41 10.34 17.47
N LEU A 449 16.77 9.43 18.20
CA LEU A 449 17.13 9.19 19.59
C LEU A 449 18.58 8.68 19.65
N PRO A 450 19.36 9.02 20.69
CA PRO A 450 20.67 8.40 20.87
C PRO A 450 20.54 6.87 20.97
N ASP A 451 21.49 6.15 20.37
CA ASP A 451 21.57 4.69 20.46
C ASP A 451 21.34 4.22 21.90
N PRO A 452 20.52 3.18 22.11
CA PRO A 452 20.34 2.57 23.42
C PRO A 452 21.70 2.18 24.04
N ASP A 453 21.94 2.64 25.27
CA ASP A 453 23.13 2.22 26.00
C ASP A 453 22.94 0.82 26.62
N ALA A 454 23.97 0.31 27.30
CA ALA A 454 23.90 -0.97 27.97
C ALA A 454 23.21 -0.92 29.36
N SER A 455 22.55 0.20 29.71
CA SER A 455 21.87 0.38 30.98
C SER A 455 20.66 -0.54 31.09
N THR A 456 20.44 -1.06 32.30
CA THR A 456 19.21 -1.82 32.64
C THR A 456 18.27 -0.98 33.50
N GLY A 457 18.47 0.35 33.54
CA GLY A 457 17.85 1.28 34.47
C GLY A 457 18.47 1.29 35.88
N ASP A 458 18.18 2.34 36.64
CA ASP A 458 18.65 2.55 38.02
C ASP A 458 17.98 1.54 38.98
N PRO A 459 18.73 0.56 39.52
CA PRO A 459 18.16 -0.49 40.34
C PRO A 459 17.75 -0.01 41.75
N SER A 460 17.96 1.26 42.08
CA SER A 460 17.56 1.85 43.36
C SER A 460 16.17 2.49 43.35
N LYS A 461 15.54 2.59 42.18
CA LYS A 461 14.24 3.21 41.96
C LYS A 461 13.18 2.16 41.58
N PRO A 462 11.88 2.43 41.78
CA PRO A 462 10.82 1.54 41.31
C PRO A 462 10.80 1.48 39.77
N VAL A 463 10.32 0.35 39.23
CA VAL A 463 10.09 0.21 37.79
C VAL A 463 8.90 1.07 37.38
N ARG A 464 9.07 1.88 36.32
CA ARG A 464 7.99 2.69 35.74
C ARG A 464 7.10 1.83 34.86
N VAL A 465 5.84 1.70 35.22
CA VAL A 465 4.86 0.87 34.50
C VAL A 465 3.93 1.75 33.66
N TYR A 466 3.84 1.44 32.37
CA TYR A 466 2.85 2.03 31.47
C TYR A 466 1.86 0.96 31.01
N ILE A 467 0.58 1.23 31.18
CA ILE A 467 -0.50 0.32 30.78
C ILE A 467 -1.05 0.76 29.43
N MET A 468 -0.89 -0.08 28.41
CA MET A 468 -1.28 0.19 27.03
C MET A 468 -2.52 -0.63 26.67
N SER A 469 -3.55 0.01 26.13
CA SER A 469 -4.80 -0.66 25.75
C SER A 469 -5.51 -0.01 24.56
N GLY A 470 -6.55 -0.67 24.07
CA GLY A 470 -7.32 -0.25 22.92
C GLY A 470 -7.88 -1.42 22.13
N GLN A 471 -7.77 -1.35 20.81
CA GLN A 471 -8.20 -2.42 19.89
C GLN A 471 -7.05 -2.96 19.03
N SER A 472 -7.33 -3.39 17.79
CA SER A 472 -6.38 -4.06 16.91
C SER A 472 -5.16 -3.22 16.55
N ASN A 473 -5.28 -1.89 16.41
CA ASN A 473 -4.09 -1.05 16.19
C ASN A 473 -3.16 -1.02 17.40
N MET A 474 -3.70 -1.07 18.63
CA MET A 474 -2.87 -1.26 19.82
C MET A 474 -2.26 -2.66 19.84
N VAL A 475 -2.99 -3.71 19.45
CA VAL A 475 -2.42 -5.08 19.34
C VAL A 475 -1.18 -5.07 18.43
N GLY A 476 -1.24 -4.32 17.33
CA GLY A 476 -0.08 -4.08 16.47
C GLY A 476 -0.06 -4.97 15.25
N PHE A 477 0.03 -4.32 14.08
CA PHE A 477 0.03 -4.98 12.78
C PHE A 477 1.06 -4.37 11.82
N GLY A 478 1.86 -3.40 12.25
CA GLY A 478 2.97 -2.86 11.45
C GLY A 478 4.00 -3.95 11.22
N LYS A 479 4.46 -4.14 9.99
CA LYS A 479 5.42 -5.23 9.67
C LYS A 479 6.83 -4.84 10.05
N VAL A 480 7.54 -5.74 10.73
CA VAL A 480 8.96 -5.54 11.03
C VAL A 480 9.82 -5.75 9.77
N SER A 481 9.53 -6.80 9.00
CA SER A 481 10.33 -7.23 7.84
C SER A 481 9.42 -7.74 6.73
N GLY A 482 9.88 -7.71 5.48
CA GLY A 482 9.12 -8.21 4.33
C GLY A 482 9.56 -7.57 3.03
N THR A 483 8.73 -7.69 1.99
CA THR A 483 9.06 -7.26 0.62
C THR A 483 8.43 -5.92 0.24
N GLY A 484 7.79 -5.23 1.20
CA GLY A 484 7.16 -3.92 0.97
C GLY A 484 8.10 -2.77 1.32
N SER A 485 7.94 -1.64 0.64
CA SER A 485 8.62 -0.36 0.94
C SER A 485 8.23 0.23 2.30
N ASP A 486 7.22 -0.34 2.96
CA ASP A 486 6.60 0.16 4.18
C ASP A 486 6.87 -0.72 5.41
N THR A 487 7.78 -1.70 5.30
CA THR A 487 8.22 -2.49 6.47
C THR A 487 9.26 -1.72 7.26
N LEU A 488 9.36 -1.99 8.58
CA LEU A 488 10.30 -1.28 9.42
C LEU A 488 11.75 -1.47 8.96
N GLU A 489 12.11 -2.67 8.48
CA GLU A 489 13.41 -2.97 7.87
C GLU A 489 13.69 -2.09 6.66
N THR A 490 12.75 -1.98 5.73
CA THR A 490 12.92 -1.14 4.53
C THR A 490 13.00 0.33 4.90
N MET A 491 12.13 0.80 5.79
CA MET A 491 12.14 2.19 6.24
C MET A 491 13.46 2.55 6.93
N THR A 492 13.97 1.65 7.78
CA THR A 492 15.19 1.94 8.57
C THR A 492 16.47 1.79 7.78
N VAL A 493 16.62 0.67 7.06
CA VAL A 493 17.86 0.36 6.34
C VAL A 493 17.87 0.97 4.94
N GLY A 494 16.70 1.03 4.28
CA GLY A 494 16.58 1.45 2.88
C GLY A 494 16.19 2.91 2.68
N GLN A 495 15.51 3.54 3.65
CA GLN A 495 15.02 4.94 3.55
C GLN A 495 15.55 5.81 4.70
N ASN A 496 16.49 5.30 5.50
CA ASN A 496 17.09 6.04 6.62
C ASN A 496 16.10 6.61 7.68
N LYS A 497 14.88 6.08 7.75
CA LYS A 497 13.84 6.47 8.73
C LYS A 497 14.00 5.68 10.02
N PHE A 498 13.93 6.36 11.15
CA PHE A 498 14.12 5.79 12.51
C PHE A 498 15.51 5.17 12.70
N PRO A 499 16.60 5.89 12.37
CA PRO A 499 17.94 5.30 12.35
C PRO A 499 18.43 4.90 13.75
N ASP A 500 17.77 5.33 14.83
CA ASP A 500 18.01 4.88 16.21
C ASP A 500 17.63 3.41 16.48
N LEU A 501 16.89 2.80 15.55
CA LEU A 501 16.51 1.39 15.63
C LEU A 501 17.58 0.42 15.13
N ILE A 502 18.62 0.88 14.44
CA ILE A 502 19.73 0.05 13.96
C ILE A 502 21.06 0.54 14.51
N ASP A 503 21.98 -0.38 14.78
CA ASP A 503 23.35 -0.03 15.13
C ASP A 503 24.22 0.18 13.87
N ALA A 504 25.47 0.61 14.06
CA ALA A 504 26.42 0.81 12.96
C ALA A 504 26.79 -0.46 12.14
N SER A 505 26.21 -1.62 12.47
CA SER A 505 26.30 -2.88 11.70
C SER A 505 24.97 -3.27 11.06
N ASP A 506 24.01 -2.33 10.97
CA ASP A 506 22.63 -2.51 10.49
C ASP A 506 21.84 -3.57 11.27
N ALA A 507 22.19 -3.80 12.54
CA ALA A 507 21.48 -4.74 13.40
C ALA A 507 20.50 -4.01 14.32
N TRP A 508 19.33 -4.60 14.57
CA TRP A 508 18.33 -4.02 15.46
C TRP A 508 18.88 -3.70 16.85
N THR A 509 18.73 -2.45 17.28
CA THR A 509 19.03 -2.03 18.65
C THR A 509 18.02 -2.66 19.62
N THR A 510 18.43 -2.75 20.88
CA THR A 510 17.60 -3.33 21.95
C THR A 510 17.72 -2.50 23.21
N ARG A 511 16.59 -2.02 23.72
CA ARG A 511 16.49 -1.37 25.03
C ARG A 511 16.65 -2.40 26.13
N GLN A 512 17.75 -2.35 26.87
CA GLN A 512 17.98 -3.25 28.02
C GLN A 512 17.24 -2.79 29.28
N ASP A 513 16.84 -1.53 29.29
CA ASP A 513 16.10 -0.80 30.31
C ASP A 513 14.57 -0.82 30.10
N VAL A 514 14.09 -1.15 28.90
CA VAL A 514 12.66 -1.23 28.58
C VAL A 514 12.25 -2.67 28.29
N ARG A 515 11.23 -3.17 29.00
CA ARG A 515 10.62 -4.48 28.77
C ARG A 515 9.18 -4.34 28.29
N TYR A 516 8.85 -5.09 27.24
CA TYR A 516 7.49 -5.26 26.74
C TYR A 516 6.86 -6.53 27.32
N ARG A 517 5.61 -6.43 27.75
CA ARG A 517 4.79 -7.55 28.23
C ARG A 517 3.36 -7.46 27.71
N GLY A 518 3.02 -8.30 26.74
CA GLY A 518 1.65 -8.53 26.31
C GLY A 518 0.93 -9.54 27.22
N VAL A 519 -0.34 -9.27 27.54
CA VAL A 519 -1.16 -10.15 28.39
C VAL A 519 -2.49 -10.58 27.79
N ILE A 520 -3.06 -9.80 26.88
CA ILE A 520 -4.34 -10.12 26.22
C ILE A 520 -4.11 -10.07 24.72
N SER A 521 -4.46 -11.18 24.04
CA SER A 521 -4.37 -11.40 22.58
C SER A 521 -2.98 -11.32 21.95
N ASP A 522 -2.06 -10.57 22.55
CA ASP A 522 -0.62 -10.60 22.33
C ASP A 522 0.05 -10.96 23.66
N PHE A 523 0.92 -11.97 23.65
CA PHE A 523 1.49 -12.59 24.85
C PHE A 523 3.02 -12.51 24.88
N GLY A 524 3.61 -11.61 24.07
CA GLY A 524 5.06 -11.38 24.07
C GLY A 524 5.59 -10.97 25.44
N ASP A 525 6.85 -11.32 25.71
CA ASP A 525 7.57 -10.93 26.93
C ASP A 525 9.06 -10.83 26.63
N ALA A 526 9.51 -9.63 26.30
CA ALA A 526 10.86 -9.40 25.78
C ALA A 526 11.39 -8.01 26.12
N GLN A 527 12.71 -7.87 26.07
CA GLN A 527 13.33 -6.54 25.99
C GLN A 527 12.88 -5.86 24.69
N LEU A 528 12.65 -4.56 24.74
CA LEU A 528 12.07 -3.84 23.61
C LEU A 528 13.10 -3.73 22.47
N SER A 529 12.78 -4.36 21.34
CA SER A 529 13.55 -4.33 20.11
C SER A 529 12.64 -4.69 18.94
N PRO A 530 12.83 -4.09 17.75
CA PRO A 530 12.10 -4.48 16.54
C PRO A 530 12.03 -6.00 16.33
N GLY A 531 13.17 -6.70 16.46
CA GLY A 531 13.25 -8.14 16.23
C GLY A 531 12.66 -9.01 17.34
N ALA A 532 12.34 -8.45 18.51
CA ALA A 532 11.90 -9.21 19.69
C ALA A 532 10.38 -9.21 19.89
N LEU A 533 9.65 -8.32 19.20
CA LEU A 533 8.18 -8.20 19.29
C LEU A 533 7.43 -9.19 18.36
N GLY A 534 8.16 -9.87 17.47
CA GLY A 534 7.59 -10.80 16.48
C GLY A 534 7.52 -10.18 15.09
N PRO A 535 6.74 -10.76 14.15
CA PRO A 535 6.68 -10.28 12.77
C PRO A 535 5.91 -8.96 12.62
N ASN A 536 5.09 -8.59 13.61
CA ASN A 536 4.40 -7.32 13.65
C ASN A 536 4.58 -6.64 15.01
N PHE A 537 4.36 -5.33 15.04
CA PHE A 537 4.41 -4.50 16.24
C PHE A 537 3.29 -3.45 16.23
N GLY A 538 2.97 -2.93 17.42
CA GLY A 538 2.06 -1.80 17.62
C GLY A 538 2.80 -0.53 18.03
N PRO A 539 2.12 0.45 18.65
CA PRO A 539 2.76 1.71 19.06
C PRO A 539 3.80 1.53 20.19
N GLU A 540 3.90 0.35 20.82
CA GLU A 540 4.82 0.08 21.93
C GLU A 540 6.29 0.30 21.59
N LEU A 541 6.67 0.16 20.31
CA LEU A 541 8.07 0.32 19.90
C LEU A 541 8.49 1.79 19.96
N GLY A 542 7.82 2.67 19.19
CA GLY A 542 8.07 4.11 19.25
C GLY A 542 7.86 4.69 20.64
N PHE A 543 6.76 4.34 21.31
CA PHE A 543 6.46 4.81 22.67
C PHE A 543 7.57 4.42 23.65
N GLY A 544 7.99 3.15 23.61
CA GLY A 544 8.96 2.60 24.55
C GLY A 544 10.38 3.14 24.34
N TYR A 545 10.78 3.44 23.12
CA TYR A 545 12.08 4.07 22.85
C TYR A 545 12.15 5.49 23.46
N VAL A 546 11.07 6.28 23.31
CA VAL A 546 10.98 7.60 23.96
C VAL A 546 11.00 7.48 25.49
N MET A 547 10.21 6.56 26.05
CA MET A 547 10.17 6.37 27.52
C MET A 547 11.50 5.88 28.09
N GLY A 548 12.17 4.95 27.42
CA GLY A 548 13.49 4.52 27.86
C GLY A 548 14.51 5.66 27.79
N TRP A 549 14.47 6.52 26.75
CA TRP A 549 15.42 7.64 26.66
C TRP A 549 15.22 8.63 27.81
N TYR A 550 13.96 8.88 28.18
CA TYR A 550 13.63 9.83 29.24
C TYR A 550 13.94 9.30 30.64
N HIS A 551 13.68 8.02 30.89
CA HIS A 551 13.79 7.44 32.22
C HIS A 551 15.19 6.89 32.53
N ASP A 552 15.75 7.32 33.65
CA ASP A 552 16.85 6.58 34.29
C ASP A 552 16.34 5.26 34.90
N GLU A 553 15.05 5.18 35.26
CA GLU A 553 14.41 3.97 35.83
C GLU A 553 14.20 2.88 34.78
N PRO A 554 14.16 1.58 35.17
CA PRO A 554 13.65 0.56 34.27
C PRO A 554 12.18 0.82 33.92
N VAL A 555 11.80 0.56 32.66
CA VAL A 555 10.44 0.74 32.15
C VAL A 555 9.81 -0.62 31.81
N LEU A 556 8.56 -0.79 32.22
CA LEU A 556 7.74 -1.95 31.86
C LEU A 556 6.48 -1.48 31.13
N LEU A 557 6.33 -1.91 29.88
CA LEU A 557 5.14 -1.71 29.07
C LEU A 557 4.23 -2.93 29.19
N ILE A 558 3.04 -2.77 29.75
CA ILE A 558 2.04 -3.84 29.84
C ILE A 558 0.93 -3.59 28.84
N LYS A 559 0.81 -4.46 27.82
CA LYS A 559 -0.18 -4.33 26.75
C LYS A 559 -1.35 -5.30 26.95
N SER A 560 -2.55 -4.74 27.15
CA SER A 560 -3.77 -5.46 27.47
C SER A 560 -4.91 -5.01 26.57
N CYS A 561 -5.09 -5.65 25.41
CA CYS A 561 -6.09 -5.25 24.42
C CYS A 561 -6.52 -6.41 23.52
N THR A 562 -7.67 -6.28 22.86
CA THR A 562 -8.12 -7.24 21.84
C THR A 562 -8.70 -6.50 20.64
N GLY A 563 -8.41 -6.98 19.44
CA GLY A 563 -9.01 -6.42 18.22
C GLY A 563 -10.53 -6.49 18.19
N ASN A 564 -11.17 -5.59 17.43
CA ASN A 564 -12.62 -5.56 17.25
C ASN A 564 -13.38 -5.46 18.58
N ARG A 565 -13.04 -4.46 19.40
CA ARG A 565 -13.67 -4.13 20.69
C ARG A 565 -14.09 -2.67 20.73
N SER A 566 -15.35 -2.41 21.07
CA SER A 566 -15.95 -1.07 21.14
C SER A 566 -15.94 -0.51 22.56
N LEU A 567 -15.66 0.78 22.68
CA LEU A 567 -15.77 1.52 23.94
C LEU A 567 -17.23 1.69 24.38
N GLY A 568 -18.16 1.78 23.42
CA GLY A 568 -19.60 1.80 23.68
C GLY A 568 -20.20 0.47 24.14
N TRP A 569 -19.46 -0.64 24.10
CA TRP A 569 -20.01 -1.96 24.41
C TRP A 569 -19.03 -2.92 25.08
N ASP A 570 -17.95 -3.34 24.41
CA ASP A 570 -17.12 -4.43 24.90
C ASP A 570 -16.22 -4.01 26.06
N VAL A 571 -15.56 -2.87 25.90
CA VAL A 571 -14.67 -2.23 26.90
C VAL A 571 -15.32 -1.02 27.55
N LEU A 572 -16.65 -1.01 27.59
CA LEU A 572 -17.44 0.01 28.27
C LEU A 572 -17.03 0.07 29.76
N PRO A 573 -16.61 1.22 30.29
CA PRO A 573 -16.11 1.31 31.66
C PRO A 573 -17.25 1.40 32.69
N PRO A 574 -16.98 1.04 33.96
CA PRO A 574 -17.87 1.31 35.08
C PRO A 574 -18.35 2.77 35.12
N GLY A 575 -19.59 2.99 35.54
CA GLY A 575 -20.21 4.33 35.55
C GLY A 575 -20.89 4.73 34.24
N SER A 576 -20.74 3.96 33.16
CA SER A 576 -21.44 4.21 31.90
C SER A 576 -22.92 3.82 31.99
N GLU A 577 -23.82 4.79 31.85
CA GLU A 577 -25.27 4.62 32.00
C GLU A 577 -25.94 4.11 30.71
N SER A 578 -27.05 3.37 30.85
CA SER A 578 -27.92 3.05 29.72
C SER A 578 -28.54 4.31 29.12
N TYR A 579 -28.71 4.35 27.81
CA TYR A 579 -29.27 5.52 27.11
C TYR A 579 -30.17 5.11 25.95
N VAL A 580 -30.96 6.07 25.45
CA VAL A 580 -31.80 5.88 24.27
C VAL A 580 -31.21 6.65 23.10
N TYR A 581 -31.02 5.96 21.99
CA TYR A 581 -30.65 6.56 20.72
C TYR A 581 -31.54 6.02 19.60
N ASN A 582 -32.15 6.92 18.83
CA ASN A 582 -33.02 6.61 17.68
C ASN A 582 -34.09 5.51 17.94
N GLY A 583 -34.72 5.51 19.11
CA GLY A 583 -35.76 4.53 19.47
C GLY A 583 -35.23 3.17 19.96
N THR A 584 -33.93 3.05 20.17
CA THR A 584 -33.26 1.87 20.73
C THR A 584 -32.64 2.23 22.08
N ASN A 585 -32.83 1.39 23.10
CA ASN A 585 -32.07 1.43 24.34
C ASN A 585 -30.72 0.74 24.11
N TYR A 586 -29.67 1.38 24.59
CA TYR A 586 -28.31 0.88 24.66
C TYR A 586 -27.99 0.58 26.12
N ALA A 587 -27.44 -0.59 26.40
CA ALA A 587 -27.09 -0.98 27.76
C ALA A 587 -25.92 -0.15 28.30
N GLY A 588 -26.03 0.28 29.56
CA GLY A 588 -24.89 0.71 30.35
C GLY A 588 -24.07 -0.48 30.84
N TYR A 589 -22.97 -0.18 31.54
CA TYR A 589 -22.04 -1.17 32.07
C TYR A 589 -22.77 -2.25 32.92
N GLY A 590 -22.43 -3.51 32.68
CA GLY A 590 -23.08 -4.69 33.30
C GLY A 590 -24.44 -5.07 32.69
N GLY A 591 -25.02 -4.25 31.81
CA GLY A 591 -26.25 -4.55 31.09
C GLY A 591 -26.03 -5.44 29.85
N TRP A 592 -27.12 -5.81 29.16
CA TRP A 592 -27.03 -6.64 27.96
C TRP A 592 -27.80 -6.10 26.75
N GLY A 593 -27.08 -5.99 25.63
CA GLY A 593 -27.58 -5.77 24.29
C GLY A 593 -28.18 -4.37 24.07
N ASN A 594 -28.67 -4.20 22.84
CA ASN A 594 -29.47 -3.04 22.46
C ASN A 594 -30.89 -3.54 22.16
N TRP A 595 -31.92 -2.84 22.62
CA TRP A 595 -33.32 -3.29 22.48
C TRP A 595 -34.29 -2.13 22.21
N PRO A 596 -35.41 -2.37 21.49
CA PRO A 596 -36.35 -1.31 21.17
C PRO A 596 -36.93 -0.62 22.41
N VAL A 597 -37.18 0.69 22.31
CA VAL A 597 -37.88 1.43 23.36
C VAL A 597 -39.30 0.89 23.54
N GLY A 598 -39.64 0.57 24.79
CA GLY A 598 -40.93 -0.02 25.16
C GLY A 598 -40.91 -1.55 25.25
N GLU A 599 -39.78 -2.19 24.92
CA GLU A 599 -39.54 -3.61 25.19
C GLU A 599 -38.70 -3.80 26.44
N ASP A 600 -38.79 -4.99 27.05
CA ASP A 600 -37.97 -5.37 28.19
C ASP A 600 -36.52 -5.61 27.74
N PRO A 601 -35.51 -5.27 28.58
CA PRO A 601 -34.13 -5.54 28.26
C PRO A 601 -33.92 -7.04 28.07
N PRO A 602 -33.10 -7.42 27.09
CA PRO A 602 -32.90 -8.82 26.79
C PRO A 602 -32.03 -9.43 27.91
N THR A 603 -32.08 -10.75 28.12
CA THR A 603 -31.30 -11.44 29.16
C THR A 603 -30.10 -12.21 28.57
N SER A 604 -28.91 -12.06 29.17
CA SER A 604 -27.67 -12.60 28.60
C SER A 604 -27.33 -14.04 29.06
N GLY A 605 -26.55 -14.72 28.22
CA GLY A 605 -25.91 -16.01 28.50
C GLY A 605 -24.43 -15.90 28.92
N GLY A 606 -24.03 -14.81 29.59
CA GLY A 606 -22.67 -14.64 30.15
C GLY A 606 -21.78 -13.57 29.49
N TRP A 607 -22.30 -12.82 28.52
CA TRP A 607 -21.69 -11.58 28.00
C TRP A 607 -22.46 -10.36 28.50
N TYR A 608 -21.79 -9.23 28.73
CA TYR A 608 -22.39 -7.97 29.18
C TYR A 608 -21.55 -6.79 28.69
N ALA A 609 -22.13 -5.59 28.73
CA ALA A 609 -21.42 -4.36 28.38
C ALA A 609 -20.28 -4.11 29.39
N GLY A 610 -19.05 -4.01 28.92
CA GLY A 610 -17.86 -3.84 29.76
C GLY A 610 -17.16 -5.14 30.16
N LYS A 611 -17.58 -6.29 29.64
CA LYS A 611 -16.92 -7.57 29.97
C LYS A 611 -15.43 -7.58 29.63
N GLU A 612 -15.02 -6.93 28.53
CA GLU A 612 -13.61 -6.87 28.15
C GLU A 612 -12.88 -5.76 28.91
N PHE A 613 -13.57 -4.73 29.42
CA PHE A 613 -12.97 -3.82 30.40
C PHE A 613 -12.52 -4.60 31.64
N ASP A 614 -13.43 -5.40 32.22
CA ASP A 614 -13.13 -6.23 33.39
C ASP A 614 -11.96 -7.16 33.10
N ARG A 615 -12.00 -7.84 31.96
CA ARG A 615 -10.94 -8.76 31.53
C ARG A 615 -9.58 -8.08 31.32
N PHE A 616 -9.55 -6.87 30.80
CA PHE A 616 -8.30 -6.18 30.48
C PHE A 616 -7.61 -5.61 31.72
N PHE A 617 -8.40 -5.14 32.70
CA PHE A 617 -7.88 -4.25 33.74
C PHE A 617 -8.14 -4.71 35.18
N MET A 618 -9.12 -5.57 35.42
CA MET A 618 -9.57 -5.90 36.77
C MET A 618 -9.11 -7.29 37.21
N ASP A 619 -8.93 -7.44 38.52
CA ASP A 619 -8.67 -8.72 39.16
C ASP A 619 -9.82 -9.71 38.95
N GLU A 620 -9.47 -10.99 38.83
CA GLU A 620 -10.47 -12.03 38.63
C GLU A 620 -11.40 -12.27 39.84
N ALA A 621 -11.08 -11.78 41.03
CA ALA A 621 -11.98 -11.83 42.17
C ALA A 621 -12.98 -10.68 42.18
N ASP A 622 -12.73 -9.62 41.41
CA ASP A 622 -13.52 -8.38 41.39
C ASP A 622 -14.58 -8.38 40.28
N TRP A 623 -14.42 -9.18 39.22
CA TRP A 623 -15.38 -9.30 38.11
C TRP A 623 -16.51 -10.32 38.36
N ALA A 624 -17.67 -10.10 37.72
CA ALA A 624 -18.85 -10.94 37.93
C ALA A 624 -18.79 -12.32 37.25
N HIS A 625 -17.95 -12.50 36.23
CA HIS A 625 -17.94 -13.67 35.36
C HIS A 625 -16.53 -14.14 35.02
N ALA A 626 -15.86 -14.68 36.05
CA ALA A 626 -14.49 -15.13 35.94
C ALA A 626 -14.21 -16.26 34.97
N ASP A 627 -13.16 -16.09 34.16
CA ASP A 627 -12.48 -17.19 33.48
C ASP A 627 -11.06 -17.34 34.06
N PRO A 628 -10.79 -18.39 34.87
CA PRO A 628 -9.49 -18.64 35.50
C PRO A 628 -8.30 -18.86 34.55
N ALA A 629 -8.54 -18.80 33.24
CA ALA A 629 -7.53 -18.89 32.21
C ALA A 629 -7.11 -17.51 31.67
N ASP A 630 -7.79 -16.43 32.06
CA ASP A 630 -7.38 -15.09 31.71
C ASP A 630 -6.13 -14.70 32.53
N PHE A 631 -5.29 -13.87 31.91
CA PHE A 631 -4.08 -13.34 32.51
C PHE A 631 -4.00 -11.89 32.04
N ASN A 632 -4.00 -10.93 32.96
CA ASN A 632 -4.11 -9.52 32.62
C ASN A 632 -3.11 -8.64 33.41
N VAL A 633 -3.34 -7.33 33.38
CA VAL A 633 -2.47 -6.34 34.03
C VAL A 633 -2.33 -6.62 35.53
N VAL A 634 -3.43 -6.91 36.22
CA VAL A 634 -3.44 -7.15 37.67
C VAL A 634 -2.66 -8.40 38.03
N ASP A 635 -2.76 -9.47 37.23
CA ASP A 635 -1.99 -10.69 37.49
C ASP A 635 -0.48 -10.44 37.48
N ILE A 636 0.01 -9.58 36.60
CA ILE A 636 1.42 -9.17 36.60
C ILE A 636 1.75 -8.38 37.86
N LEU A 637 0.97 -7.35 38.17
CA LEU A 637 1.29 -6.40 39.23
C LEU A 637 1.19 -7.04 40.63
N ASP A 638 0.19 -7.89 40.85
CA ASP A 638 0.06 -8.67 42.09
C ASP A 638 1.21 -9.66 42.29
N ASN A 639 1.72 -10.23 41.19
CA ASN A 639 2.80 -11.21 41.19
C ASN A 639 4.14 -10.61 40.74
N PHE A 640 4.31 -9.29 40.82
CA PHE A 640 5.42 -8.56 40.21
C PHE A 640 6.79 -9.12 40.57
N ALA A 641 7.01 -9.44 41.86
CA ALA A 641 8.28 -9.98 42.33
C ALA A 641 8.59 -11.39 41.81
N SER A 642 7.58 -12.19 41.48
CA SER A 642 7.75 -13.52 40.87
C SER A 642 7.83 -13.47 39.35
N GLU A 643 7.07 -12.58 38.71
CA GLU A 643 7.15 -12.34 37.26
C GLU A 643 8.50 -11.71 36.88
N TYR A 644 8.99 -10.78 37.70
CA TYR A 644 10.25 -10.07 37.49
C TYR A 644 11.19 -10.17 38.70
N PRO A 645 11.84 -11.33 38.94
CA PRO A 645 12.73 -11.53 40.08
C PRO A 645 13.91 -10.54 40.15
N ALA A 646 14.34 -10.00 39.00
CA ALA A 646 15.39 -8.98 38.93
C ALA A 646 14.95 -7.63 39.52
N TRP A 647 13.64 -7.35 39.53
CA TRP A 647 13.04 -6.12 40.03
C TRP A 647 12.28 -6.31 41.35
N ALA A 648 12.31 -7.52 41.92
CA ALA A 648 11.57 -7.87 43.13
C ALA A 648 11.83 -6.94 44.32
N SER A 649 13.04 -6.38 44.45
CA SER A 649 13.39 -5.43 45.51
C SER A 649 13.07 -3.97 45.17
N GLN A 650 12.83 -3.66 43.89
CA GLN A 650 12.52 -2.31 43.40
C GLN A 650 11.03 -2.00 43.56
N GLY A 651 10.18 -3.00 43.34
CA GLY A 651 8.74 -2.78 43.19
C GLY A 651 8.42 -2.05 41.89
N PHE A 652 7.21 -1.52 41.78
CA PHE A 652 6.75 -0.80 40.60
C PHE A 652 6.00 0.47 41.00
N GLU A 653 5.85 1.36 40.01
CA GLU A 653 4.99 2.54 40.07
C GLU A 653 4.30 2.70 38.71
N ILE A 654 2.97 2.77 38.69
CA ILE A 654 2.16 3.02 37.50
C ILE A 654 2.32 4.50 37.12
N ALA A 655 3.04 4.72 36.02
CA ALA A 655 3.49 6.03 35.55
C ALA A 655 2.52 6.67 34.55
N GLY A 656 1.65 5.89 33.91
CA GLY A 656 0.65 6.41 32.99
C GLY A 656 -0.08 5.34 32.17
N PHE A 657 -1.01 5.82 31.36
CA PHE A 657 -1.90 5.01 30.52
C PHE A 657 -1.81 5.45 29.05
N VAL A 658 -1.90 4.49 28.13
CA VAL A 658 -1.85 4.72 26.68
C VAL A 658 -3.07 4.06 26.01
N TRP A 659 -3.80 4.82 25.19
CA TRP A 659 -5.04 4.37 24.57
C TRP A 659 -5.06 4.57 23.05
N TRP A 660 -5.35 3.51 22.29
CA TRP A 660 -5.60 3.64 20.84
C TRP A 660 -6.78 2.79 20.37
N GLN A 661 -7.93 3.44 20.23
CA GLN A 661 -9.20 2.78 19.91
C GLN A 661 -10.18 3.76 19.25
N GLY A 662 -11.19 3.23 18.56
CA GLY A 662 -12.34 4.02 18.09
C GLY A 662 -13.03 3.36 16.89
N ASP A 663 -12.28 2.61 16.08
CA ASP A 663 -12.78 2.08 14.81
C ASP A 663 -13.95 1.10 14.99
N LYS A 664 -14.02 0.35 16.10
CA LYS A 664 -15.20 -0.50 16.32
C LYS A 664 -16.48 0.29 16.58
N ASP A 665 -16.39 1.47 17.20
CA ASP A 665 -17.55 2.30 17.55
C ASP A 665 -18.14 3.01 16.33
N ARG A 666 -17.34 3.25 15.28
CA ARG A 666 -17.80 3.97 14.07
C ARG A 666 -18.90 3.23 13.29
N TYR A 667 -19.05 1.92 13.52
CA TYR A 667 -20.06 1.10 12.87
C TYR A 667 -21.45 1.21 13.51
N ASP A 668 -21.56 1.89 14.65
CA ASP A 668 -22.85 2.18 15.31
C ASP A 668 -22.84 3.62 15.80
N LEU A 669 -23.58 4.49 15.11
CA LEU A 669 -23.67 5.91 15.46
C LEU A 669 -24.20 6.13 16.90
N GLY A 670 -24.97 5.19 17.44
CA GLY A 670 -25.39 5.24 18.83
C GLY A 670 -24.22 5.07 19.80
N TYR A 671 -23.24 4.22 19.49
CA TYR A 671 -22.00 4.12 20.27
C TYR A 671 -21.09 5.33 20.03
N ALA A 672 -20.88 5.73 18.77
CA ALA A 672 -20.04 6.88 18.42
C ALA A 672 -20.49 8.18 19.12
N THR A 673 -21.79 8.47 19.15
CA THR A 673 -22.35 9.66 19.84
C THR A 673 -22.25 9.62 21.36
N ARG A 674 -21.82 8.48 21.94
CA ARG A 674 -21.53 8.33 23.36
C ARG A 674 -20.06 8.06 23.65
N TYR A 675 -19.19 8.19 22.65
CA TYR A 675 -17.77 7.95 22.83
C TYR A 675 -17.16 8.86 23.90
N GLU A 676 -17.45 10.16 23.86
CA GLU A 676 -16.91 11.17 24.79
C GLU A 676 -17.18 10.86 26.28
N PRO A 677 -18.44 10.73 26.75
CA PRO A 677 -18.69 10.43 28.16
C PRO A 677 -18.14 9.06 28.57
N ASN A 678 -18.08 8.08 27.66
CA ASN A 678 -17.49 6.78 27.95
C ASN A 678 -15.96 6.87 28.07
N LEU A 679 -15.29 7.69 27.26
CA LEU A 679 -13.86 7.93 27.34
C LEU A 679 -13.47 8.64 28.64
N VAL A 680 -14.26 9.65 29.04
CA VAL A 680 -14.12 10.31 30.36
C VAL A 680 -14.25 9.29 31.48
N ASN A 681 -15.25 8.40 31.43
CA ASN A 681 -15.43 7.34 32.43
C ASN A 681 -14.29 6.33 32.43
N LEU A 682 -13.71 6.01 31.26
CA LEU A 682 -12.57 5.09 31.13
C LEU A 682 -11.36 5.65 31.88
N ILE A 683 -10.98 6.89 31.58
CA ILE A 683 -9.83 7.58 32.20
C ILE A 683 -9.98 7.58 33.73
N ASN A 684 -11.14 8.02 34.23
CA ASN A 684 -11.40 8.08 35.66
C ASN A 684 -11.43 6.68 36.31
N SER A 685 -12.08 5.70 35.67
CA SER A 685 -12.19 4.34 36.23
C SER A 685 -10.86 3.63 36.35
N LEU A 686 -9.94 3.81 35.39
CA LEU A 686 -8.61 3.22 35.47
C LEU A 686 -7.79 3.83 36.60
N ARG A 687 -7.76 5.17 36.70
CA ARG A 687 -7.07 5.88 37.80
C ARG A 687 -7.62 5.45 39.16
N ASP A 688 -8.94 5.48 39.32
CA ASP A 688 -9.60 5.09 40.57
C ASP A 688 -9.36 3.62 40.94
N TYR A 689 -9.47 2.70 39.97
CA TYR A 689 -9.30 1.27 40.24
C TYR A 689 -7.88 0.95 40.70
N TYR A 690 -6.87 1.42 39.96
CA TYR A 690 -5.48 1.11 40.28
C TYR A 690 -4.99 1.82 41.54
N GLU A 691 -5.40 3.05 41.83
CA GLU A 691 -5.02 3.73 43.07
C GLU A 691 -5.67 3.04 44.29
N ASN A 692 -6.90 2.56 44.16
CA ASN A 692 -7.55 1.80 45.24
C ASN A 692 -6.89 0.44 45.48
N ARG A 693 -6.43 -0.24 44.42
CA ARG A 693 -5.78 -1.56 44.52
C ARG A 693 -4.33 -1.49 44.98
N TYR A 694 -3.59 -0.49 44.49
CA TYR A 694 -2.17 -0.30 44.77
C TYR A 694 -1.90 1.10 45.38
N PRO A 695 -2.41 1.40 46.60
CA PRO A 695 -2.31 2.75 47.16
C PRO A 695 -0.88 3.27 47.24
N GLY A 696 -0.64 4.44 46.66
CA GLY A 696 0.68 5.07 46.61
C GLY A 696 1.68 4.40 45.65
N GLN A 697 1.20 3.58 44.71
CA GLN A 697 1.98 3.05 43.59
C GLN A 697 1.46 3.55 42.24
N VAL A 698 0.51 4.48 42.22
CA VAL A 698 0.08 5.19 41.01
C VAL A 698 0.54 6.63 41.15
N VAL A 699 1.11 7.19 40.08
CA VAL A 699 1.47 8.61 40.05
C VAL A 699 0.20 9.45 40.23
N ASP A 700 0.27 10.49 41.06
CA ASP A 700 -0.84 11.43 41.26
C ASP A 700 -1.30 12.00 39.91
N ASP A 701 -2.62 11.98 39.68
CA ASP A 701 -3.22 12.36 38.39
C ASP A 701 -2.58 11.65 37.18
N ALA A 702 -2.17 10.37 37.35
CA ALA A 702 -1.43 9.57 36.38
C ALA A 702 -1.71 9.93 34.91
N PRO A 703 -0.70 10.41 34.16
CA PRO A 703 -0.82 10.82 32.78
C PRO A 703 -1.57 9.82 31.90
N PHE A 704 -2.44 10.32 31.03
CA PHE A 704 -3.20 9.52 30.08
C PHE A 704 -3.00 10.10 28.68
N VAL A 705 -2.47 9.30 27.76
CA VAL A 705 -2.32 9.71 26.36
C VAL A 705 -3.15 8.82 25.46
N LEU A 706 -3.70 9.40 24.40
CA LEU A 706 -4.46 8.66 23.41
C LEU A 706 -4.20 9.13 21.99
N ALA A 707 -4.40 8.25 21.01
CA ALA A 707 -4.33 8.60 19.60
C ALA A 707 -5.71 8.51 18.94
N THR A 708 -5.99 9.44 18.02
CA THR A 708 -7.19 9.38 17.17
C THR A 708 -7.06 8.27 16.11
N LEU A 709 -8.06 8.11 15.24
CA LEU A 709 -7.98 7.20 14.10
C LEU A 709 -7.29 7.87 12.91
N GLY A 710 -6.24 7.23 12.38
CA GLY A 710 -5.38 7.81 11.34
C GLY A 710 -6.08 8.06 10.00
N GLN A 711 -7.25 7.46 9.75
CA GLN A 711 -8.00 7.72 8.52
C GLN A 711 -8.95 8.92 8.60
N THR A 712 -9.10 9.56 9.76
CA THR A 712 -10.18 10.53 9.99
C THR A 712 -9.65 11.98 9.94
N PRO A 713 -9.91 12.72 8.85
CA PRO A 713 -9.53 14.14 8.74
C PRO A 713 -10.39 15.02 9.65
N LEU A 714 -9.91 16.22 10.02
CA LEU A 714 -10.66 17.18 10.87
C LEU A 714 -12.02 17.57 10.27
N ASN A 715 -12.17 17.50 8.95
CA ASN A 715 -13.40 17.84 8.24
C ASN A 715 -14.20 16.61 7.79
N SER A 716 -14.03 15.46 8.46
CA SER A 716 -14.71 14.21 8.11
C SER A 716 -16.22 14.38 7.95
N THR A 717 -16.75 13.92 6.82
CA THR A 717 -18.19 13.93 6.55
C THR A 717 -18.92 12.69 7.10
N ASN A 718 -18.19 11.74 7.67
CA ASN A 718 -18.78 10.56 8.29
C ASN A 718 -19.15 10.87 9.73
N ALA A 719 -20.45 11.03 9.99
CA ALA A 719 -20.97 11.44 11.30
C ALA A 719 -20.51 10.57 12.49
N ALA A 720 -20.20 9.28 12.28
CA ALA A 720 -19.71 8.42 13.35
C ALA A 720 -18.22 8.65 13.62
N GLU A 721 -17.42 8.84 12.56
CA GLU A 721 -15.99 9.13 12.69
C GLU A 721 -15.76 10.55 13.21
N GLU A 722 -16.53 11.54 12.74
CA GLU A 722 -16.59 12.91 13.27
C GLU A 722 -16.90 12.90 14.77
N ALA A 723 -17.97 12.21 15.19
CA ALA A 723 -18.35 12.15 16.60
C ALA A 723 -17.28 11.49 17.51
N ILE A 724 -16.53 10.52 16.99
CA ILE A 724 -15.43 9.88 17.73
C ILE A 724 -14.21 10.79 17.78
N LEU A 725 -13.86 11.45 16.68
CA LEU A 725 -12.76 12.40 16.63
C LEU A 725 -13.01 13.57 17.58
N ASP A 726 -14.18 14.20 17.51
CA ASP A 726 -14.60 15.27 18.41
C ASP A 726 -14.48 14.85 19.87
N ALA A 727 -14.96 13.64 20.18
CA ALA A 727 -14.88 13.07 21.53
C ALA A 727 -13.43 12.88 22.02
N GLN A 728 -12.53 12.45 21.15
CA GLN A 728 -11.11 12.25 21.47
C GLN A 728 -10.40 13.59 21.67
N LEU A 729 -10.72 14.60 20.86
CA LEU A 729 -10.16 15.94 21.00
C LEU A 729 -10.72 16.68 22.23
N ALA A 730 -11.99 16.48 22.58
CA ALA A 730 -12.64 17.12 23.72
C ALA A 730 -11.98 16.75 25.06
N VAL A 731 -11.49 15.52 25.22
CA VAL A 731 -10.86 15.08 26.49
C VAL A 731 -9.41 15.54 26.65
N ASP A 732 -8.81 16.14 25.62
CA ASP A 732 -7.47 16.73 25.73
C ASP A 732 -7.46 17.80 26.83
N GLY A 733 -6.42 17.82 27.67
CA GLY A 733 -6.30 18.78 28.77
C GLY A 733 -6.22 20.24 28.31
N GLU A 734 -5.82 20.50 27.07
CA GLU A 734 -5.74 21.83 26.45
C GLU A 734 -7.07 22.31 25.87
N SER A 735 -8.06 21.41 25.65
CA SER A 735 -9.40 21.78 25.16
C SER A 735 -10.13 22.73 26.13
N GLY A 736 -9.90 22.54 27.43
CA GLY A 736 -10.59 23.24 28.51
C GLY A 736 -12.01 22.73 28.82
N ASP A 737 -12.51 21.72 28.11
CA ASP A 737 -13.85 21.17 28.32
C ASP A 737 -13.94 20.35 29.62
N TYR A 738 -12.82 19.72 30.01
CA TYR A 738 -12.67 18.92 31.21
C TYR A 738 -11.53 19.45 32.10
N PRO A 739 -11.80 20.39 33.03
CA PRO A 739 -10.76 21.01 33.84
C PRO A 739 -9.90 20.04 34.65
N GLN A 740 -10.42 18.85 35.00
CA GLN A 740 -9.67 17.82 35.70
C GLN A 740 -8.62 17.10 34.83
N PHE A 741 -8.67 17.29 33.51
CA PHE A 741 -7.72 16.71 32.56
C PHE A 741 -6.57 17.67 32.18
N ALA A 742 -6.67 18.93 32.60
CA ALA A 742 -5.63 19.93 32.35
C ALA A 742 -4.28 19.48 32.94
N GLY A 743 -3.27 19.35 32.07
CA GLY A 743 -1.92 18.93 32.44
C GLY A 743 -1.76 17.42 32.72
N ASN A 744 -2.79 16.59 32.48
CA ASN A 744 -2.67 15.14 32.69
C ASN A 744 -3.36 14.25 31.64
N VAL A 745 -4.04 14.81 30.65
CA VAL A 745 -4.52 14.09 29.46
C VAL A 745 -4.06 14.80 28.20
N LYS A 746 -3.57 14.04 27.21
CA LYS A 746 -3.22 14.57 25.89
C LYS A 746 -3.66 13.62 24.78
N THR A 747 -4.20 14.21 23.71
CA THR A 747 -4.65 13.52 22.50
C THR A 747 -3.70 13.81 21.35
N VAL A 748 -3.19 12.75 20.74
CA VAL A 748 -2.39 12.80 19.50
C VAL A 748 -3.34 12.69 18.32
N TYR A 749 -3.41 13.75 17.51
CA TYR A 749 -4.13 13.72 16.25
C TYR A 749 -3.32 12.94 15.20
N SER A 750 -3.73 11.69 14.92
CA SER A 750 -2.92 10.72 14.17
C SER A 750 -3.13 10.72 12.66
N HIS A 751 -4.05 11.55 12.13
CA HIS A 751 -4.33 11.57 10.69
C HIS A 751 -3.10 11.90 9.84
N PRO A 752 -2.32 12.96 10.15
CA PRO A 752 -1.14 13.30 9.36
C PRO A 752 0.01 12.29 9.55
N LEU A 753 0.01 11.54 10.66
CA LEU A 753 0.98 10.49 10.95
C LEU A 753 0.67 9.16 10.23
N SER A 754 -0.51 9.04 9.63
CA SER A 754 -0.97 7.82 8.99
C SER A 754 -0.54 7.77 7.53
N GLN A 755 0.32 6.81 7.19
CA GLN A 755 0.83 6.61 5.81
C GLN A 755 -0.20 5.93 4.89
N GLY A 756 -1.48 6.21 5.07
CA GLY A 756 -2.58 5.61 4.32
C GLY A 756 -3.20 4.36 4.96
N GLY A 757 -4.19 3.81 4.25
CA GLY A 757 -5.05 2.74 4.75
C GLY A 757 -6.03 3.19 5.84
N ALA A 758 -6.90 2.27 6.25
CA ALA A 758 -7.88 2.54 7.31
C ALA A 758 -7.65 1.65 8.52
N SER A 759 -8.10 2.08 9.71
CA SER A 759 -7.96 1.31 10.95
C SER A 759 -8.50 -0.13 10.86
N ASN A 760 -9.60 -0.39 10.14
CA ASN A 760 -10.13 -1.75 9.97
C ASN A 760 -9.27 -2.62 9.04
N GLY A 761 -8.51 -2.00 8.15
CA GLY A 761 -7.44 -2.62 7.35
C GLY A 761 -6.08 -2.60 8.06
N HIS A 762 -6.01 -2.10 9.30
CA HIS A 762 -4.78 -1.92 10.08
C HIS A 762 -3.75 -1.05 9.34
N TYR A 763 -4.21 0.02 8.70
CA TYR A 763 -3.38 0.96 7.93
C TYR A 763 -2.50 0.23 6.90
N ASN A 764 -3.07 -0.77 6.23
CA ASN A 764 -2.37 -1.68 5.31
C ASN A 764 -1.10 -2.36 5.86
N LYS A 765 -0.90 -2.30 7.18
CA LYS A 765 0.29 -2.76 7.90
C LYS A 765 1.54 -1.91 7.68
N HIS A 766 1.37 -0.66 7.25
CA HIS A 766 2.44 0.33 7.14
C HIS A 766 3.14 0.48 8.50
N ALA A 767 4.41 0.10 8.58
CA ALA A 767 5.19 0.14 9.83
C ALA A 767 5.34 1.57 10.34
N GLY A 768 5.54 2.53 9.43
CA GLY A 768 5.69 3.95 9.76
C GLY A 768 4.52 4.50 10.55
N THR A 769 3.27 4.18 10.19
CA THR A 769 2.09 4.61 10.96
C THR A 769 2.16 4.18 12.43
N TYR A 770 2.61 2.96 12.73
CA TYR A 770 2.73 2.48 14.11
C TYR A 770 3.91 3.11 14.85
N MET A 771 5.04 3.31 14.16
CA MET A 771 6.21 4.00 14.73
C MET A 771 5.91 5.46 15.05
N LEU A 772 5.38 6.21 14.08
CA LEU A 772 5.07 7.63 14.20
C LEU A 772 4.02 7.88 15.29
N VAL A 773 2.93 7.10 15.31
CA VAL A 773 1.92 7.22 16.36
C VAL A 773 2.50 6.83 17.72
N GLY A 774 3.35 5.80 17.79
CA GLY A 774 4.04 5.40 19.02
C GLY A 774 4.97 6.49 19.57
N ASP A 775 5.83 7.06 18.72
CA ASP A 775 6.73 8.17 19.06
C ASP A 775 5.95 9.40 19.54
N ALA A 776 4.90 9.81 18.80
CA ALA A 776 4.04 10.93 19.17
C ALA A 776 3.32 10.69 20.52
N LEU A 777 2.83 9.47 20.79
CA LEU A 777 2.27 9.11 22.10
C LEU A 777 3.33 9.18 23.22
N GLY A 778 4.56 8.77 22.93
CA GLY A 778 5.68 8.86 23.88
C GLY A 778 6.02 10.32 24.21
N ARG A 779 6.07 11.18 23.20
CA ARG A 779 6.33 12.62 23.36
C ARG A 779 5.19 13.32 24.09
N ALA A 780 3.93 12.98 23.77
CA ALA A 780 2.77 13.46 24.50
C ALA A 780 2.81 13.03 25.98
N MET A 781 3.25 11.81 26.27
CA MET A 781 3.39 11.30 27.64
C MET A 781 4.46 12.09 28.41
N LEU A 782 5.60 12.34 27.77
CA LEU A 782 6.67 13.14 28.35
C LEU A 782 6.22 14.58 28.65
N ALA A 783 5.47 15.21 27.74
CA ALA A 783 4.95 16.57 27.94
C ALA A 783 4.06 16.69 29.18
N LEU A 784 3.38 15.61 29.58
CA LEU A 784 2.59 15.56 30.83
C LEU A 784 3.44 15.27 32.08
N GLN A 785 4.66 14.74 31.91
CA GLN A 785 5.56 14.34 32.99
C GLN A 785 6.69 15.35 33.25
N ASN A 786 6.90 16.32 32.36
CA ASN A 786 7.96 17.32 32.47
C ASN A 786 7.49 18.73 32.02
N ASP A 787 7.44 19.67 32.96
CA ASP A 787 7.08 21.07 32.70
C ASP A 787 8.12 21.83 31.83
N GLU A 788 9.32 21.27 31.60
CA GLU A 788 10.36 21.88 30.75
C GLU A 788 10.27 21.43 29.27
N THR A 789 9.43 20.45 28.94
CA THR A 789 9.07 20.16 27.55
C THR A 789 7.92 21.08 27.12
N PRO A 790 8.11 22.02 26.18
CA PRO A 790 7.02 22.81 25.63
C PRO A 790 6.00 21.92 24.92
N PRO A 791 4.80 22.45 24.66
CA PRO A 791 3.73 21.66 24.06
C PRO A 791 4.21 20.99 22.78
N PHE A 792 3.95 19.69 22.67
CA PHE A 792 4.06 18.94 21.42
C PHE A 792 3.28 19.71 20.35
N PRO A 793 3.93 20.17 19.25
CA PRO A 793 3.23 20.90 18.18
C PRO A 793 2.04 20.07 17.74
N ASP A 794 0.87 20.68 17.72
CA ASP A 794 -0.35 19.96 17.45
C ASP A 794 -0.42 19.65 15.95
N PRO A 795 -0.46 18.37 15.53
CA PRO A 795 -0.59 18.02 14.11
C PRO A 795 -1.80 18.70 13.44
N MET A 796 -2.81 19.14 14.21
CA MET A 796 -3.93 19.93 13.71
C MET A 796 -3.52 21.29 13.10
N THR A 797 -2.37 21.87 13.46
CA THR A 797 -1.92 23.15 12.89
C THR A 797 -1.47 23.03 11.43
N PHE A 798 -1.10 21.82 10.99
CA PHE A 798 -0.65 21.56 9.61
C PHE A 798 -1.83 21.33 8.66
N GLU A 799 -2.90 20.69 9.12
CA GLU A 799 -4.12 20.48 8.31
C GLU A 799 -4.97 21.77 8.16
N THR A 800 -4.67 22.82 8.96
CA THR A 800 -5.37 24.11 8.93
C THR A 800 -4.64 25.21 8.14
N ALA A 801 -3.49 24.90 7.51
CA ALA A 801 -2.78 25.82 6.62
C ALA A 801 -3.68 26.24 5.42
N PRO A 802 -3.66 27.53 5.01
CA PRO A 802 -4.73 28.08 4.20
C PRO A 802 -4.67 27.62 2.73
N THR A 803 -5.78 27.08 2.26
CA THR A 803 -6.08 26.98 0.83
C THR A 803 -6.01 28.38 0.17
N ALA A 804 -5.22 28.45 -0.90
CA ALA A 804 -5.03 29.56 -1.85
C ALA A 804 -3.81 30.48 -1.61
N VAL A 805 -2.68 30.11 -2.23
CA VAL A 805 -1.73 31.09 -2.75
C VAL A 805 -2.31 31.70 -4.03
N ASP A 806 -2.43 33.03 -4.03
CA ASP A 806 -2.82 33.85 -5.17
C ASP A 806 -1.75 33.76 -6.27
N THR A 807 -2.04 33.04 -7.36
CA THR A 807 -1.14 32.82 -8.51
C THR A 807 -0.95 34.07 -9.40
N THR A 808 -1.08 35.28 -8.87
CA THR A 808 -0.93 36.51 -9.66
C THR A 808 0.45 37.16 -9.62
N THR A 809 1.47 36.50 -9.06
CA THR A 809 2.87 36.94 -9.21
C THR A 809 3.84 35.78 -9.41
N VAL A 810 3.98 35.36 -10.67
CA VAL A 810 5.25 34.97 -11.30
C VAL A 810 5.32 35.64 -12.66
#